data_AF-A0A9R1VBE9-F1
#
_entry.id   AF-A0A9R1VBE9-F1
#
_cell.length_a   1.000
_cell.length_b   1.000
_cell.length_c   1.000
_cell.angle_alpha   90.00
_cell.angle_beta   90.00
_cell.angle_gamma   90.00
#
_symmetry.space_group_name_H-M   'P 1'
#
loop_
_entity.id
_entity.type
_entity.pdbx_description
1 polymer ?
#
loop_
_entity_poly.entity_id
_entity_poly.type
_entity_poly.pdbx_seq_one_letter_code
_entity_poly.pdbx_strand_id
1 'polypeptide(L)'
;MVVKKERRGPRYGSGYIRLTIAVINRHGLFSIHMPAYYDSVLKGVSTIMISYSSVNGVRMHGDHELVTNFLKNTVKFRGFVISDWQGIDRITDPPHANYTFSILKSVEAGLDMIMVPYNYTEFIDGLTYLVKNNFIPMTRIDDAVRRILRVKFVMGLFENPLADLAMAKYLGIQEHRDLAREAVRKSLVLLKNGKSGDPPLLPLPKKSTKILVSGSHADNIGNQCGGWTIEWHGQSGNITIGTTILSAIKNTVDPQTEVIYQENPTPEFIKSNNFSYAIVVTGEYPYSETVGDSLNLTVPEPGPTTITNVCGTLKCVVVLISGRPVVIEPYVSTMDALVAAWLPGSEGQGVADVLFGDYGFTGKLARTWFKTVDQLPMNVGDPHYDPLYPFGYGLTTQPNSKSPQRFSYGGGDIESGMQSGELNLVEFFRKVQGIEHEFEKLNKLLKKLQDAHEESRSVTKAAAMKAIKKRMENDVDEVGRIARFIKAKIEELDKENLANRQKPGCGQGTGVDRSRTSTTLSLKKKFKEKVTGFQSLRESIHQEYREVVERRVFTVTGTRADEETIDQLIETGNSEQIYQKAIQEQGRGQVIDTLAEIQERHDAVIEVERKLLDLQQIFTDFAILVDSQGEILDNIEAQVSSAVDHVESGNKTLEKVKKLQKKSRKWICISIMILLLVIAIALVVVLKGTKLLDSL
;
A
#
# COMPACT_ATOMS: atom_id res chain seq x y z
N MET A 1 11.46 21.96 -5.66
CA MET A 1 12.55 20.99 -5.35
C MET A 1 13.38 20.70 -6.60
N VAL A 2 14.61 21.22 -6.75
CA VAL A 2 15.37 21.15 -8.03
C VAL A 2 16.14 19.84 -8.17
N VAL A 3 15.67 18.93 -9.02
CA VAL A 3 16.51 17.85 -9.58
C VAL A 3 17.35 18.46 -10.70
N LYS A 4 18.58 18.88 -10.40
CA LYS A 4 19.50 19.43 -11.41
C LYS A 4 20.05 18.28 -12.26
N LYS A 5 19.66 18.24 -13.54
CA LYS A 5 20.24 17.36 -14.56
C LYS A 5 21.48 18.05 -15.14
N GLU A 6 22.68 17.59 -14.81
CA GLU A 6 23.90 18.10 -15.45
C GLU A 6 23.96 17.70 -16.93
N ARG A 7 24.25 18.68 -17.79
CA ARG A 7 24.40 18.52 -19.25
C ARG A 7 25.74 17.85 -19.56
N ARG A 8 25.72 16.59 -20.02
CA ARG A 8 26.78 16.04 -20.89
C ARG A 8 26.15 15.35 -22.10
N GLY A 9 26.74 15.61 -23.27
CA GLY A 9 26.18 15.38 -24.62
C GLY A 9 25.98 13.90 -25.03
N PRO A 10 25.49 13.65 -26.26
CA PRO A 10 25.00 12.34 -26.66
C PRO A 10 26.15 11.39 -26.98
N ARG A 11 26.14 10.20 -26.38
CA ARG A 11 26.77 9.01 -26.96
C ARG A 11 25.73 7.92 -27.10
N TYR A 12 25.61 7.44 -28.34
CA TYR A 12 24.74 6.34 -28.74
C TYR A 12 25.27 5.01 -28.19
N GLY A 13 24.35 4.11 -27.84
CA GLY A 13 24.61 2.67 -27.63
C GLY A 13 24.53 2.20 -26.18
N SER A 14 23.57 1.30 -25.91
CA SER A 14 23.24 0.59 -24.66
C SER A 14 22.37 1.34 -23.62
N GLY A 15 21.21 0.72 -23.31
CA GLY A 15 20.17 1.23 -22.43
C GLY A 15 20.54 1.19 -20.93
N TYR A 16 21.55 1.96 -20.54
CA TYR A 16 21.85 2.15 -19.12
C TYR A 16 20.89 3.17 -18.49
N ILE A 17 20.38 2.83 -17.31
CA ILE A 17 19.59 3.74 -16.48
C ILE A 17 20.42 4.98 -16.17
N ARG A 18 19.95 6.16 -16.56
CA ARG A 18 20.66 7.42 -16.25
C ARG A 18 20.62 7.65 -14.74
N LEU A 19 21.81 7.74 -14.16
CA LEU A 19 22.02 7.84 -12.72
C LEU A 19 21.52 9.20 -12.21
N THR A 20 20.38 9.18 -11.49
CA THR A 20 19.71 10.40 -10.99
C THR A 20 20.33 10.85 -9.66
N ILE A 21 20.55 12.16 -9.51
CA ILE A 21 21.02 12.79 -8.26
C ILE A 21 19.86 13.57 -7.64
N ALA A 22 19.42 13.17 -6.45
CA ALA A 22 18.51 13.94 -5.61
C ALA A 22 19.33 14.97 -4.82
N VAL A 23 19.13 16.26 -5.12
CA VAL A 23 19.74 17.37 -4.39
C VAL A 23 18.73 17.90 -3.39
N ILE A 24 18.92 17.59 -2.11
CA ILE A 24 17.97 17.92 -1.05
C ILE A 24 18.65 18.06 0.30
N ASN A 25 18.21 19.01 1.13
CA ASN A 25 18.71 19.12 2.50
C ASN A 25 18.13 18.02 3.40
N ARG A 26 18.73 17.87 4.59
CA ARG A 26 18.33 16.83 5.55
C ARG A 26 16.86 16.91 5.92
N HIS A 27 16.35 18.10 6.20
CA HIS A 27 14.94 18.32 6.54
C HIS A 27 14.01 17.83 5.42
N GLY A 28 14.28 18.21 4.17
CA GLY A 28 13.50 17.78 3.01
C GLY A 28 13.56 16.26 2.79
N LEU A 29 14.72 15.65 2.95
CA LEU A 29 14.86 14.18 2.85
C LEU A 29 13.93 13.48 3.85
N PHE A 30 13.98 13.88 5.12
CA PHE A 30 13.21 13.22 6.19
C PHE A 30 11.74 13.59 6.22
N SER A 31 11.35 14.78 5.74
CA SER A 31 9.94 15.21 5.70
C SER A 31 9.19 14.75 4.46
N ILE A 32 9.88 14.52 3.33
CA ILE A 32 9.24 14.16 2.05
C ILE A 32 9.46 12.69 1.70
N HIS A 33 10.71 12.19 1.77
CA HIS A 33 11.06 10.90 1.19
C HIS A 33 11.12 9.74 2.19
N MET A 34 11.34 10.03 3.47
CA MET A 34 11.46 9.00 4.52
C MET A 34 10.16 8.61 5.25
N PRO A 35 9.08 9.43 5.37
CA PRO A 35 7.93 9.08 6.20
C PRO A 35 7.32 7.71 5.90
N ALA A 36 7.14 7.39 4.61
CA ALA A 36 6.55 6.10 4.22
C ALA A 36 7.42 4.88 4.56
N TYR A 37 8.75 5.04 4.74
CA TYR A 37 9.61 3.96 5.22
C TYR A 37 9.30 3.63 6.68
N TYR A 38 9.09 4.65 7.53
CA TYR A 38 8.67 4.43 8.91
C TYR A 38 7.35 3.66 8.98
N ASP A 39 6.34 4.11 8.24
CA ASP A 39 5.04 3.45 8.19
C ASP A 39 5.15 2.00 7.70
N SER A 40 6.01 1.74 6.72
CA SER A 40 6.23 0.41 6.17
C SER A 40 6.92 -0.52 7.17
N VAL A 41 7.92 -0.01 7.90
CA VAL A 41 8.61 -0.77 8.95
C VAL A 41 7.65 -1.08 10.12
N LEU A 42 6.82 -0.12 10.53
CA LEU A 42 5.80 -0.34 11.56
C LEU A 42 4.77 -1.39 11.14
N LYS A 43 4.42 -1.47 9.86
CA LYS A 43 3.55 -2.51 9.29
C LYS A 43 4.24 -3.86 9.10
N GLY A 44 5.52 -3.97 9.45
CA GLY A 44 6.27 -5.23 9.38
C GLY A 44 6.71 -5.60 7.96
N VAL A 45 7.02 -4.62 7.11
CA VAL A 45 7.59 -4.91 5.77
C VAL A 45 8.82 -5.83 5.89
N SER A 46 8.86 -6.90 5.09
CA SER A 46 9.91 -7.92 5.20
C SER A 46 11.24 -7.49 4.59
N THR A 47 11.20 -6.71 3.51
CA THR A 47 12.38 -6.34 2.72
C THR A 47 12.32 -4.87 2.29
N ILE A 48 13.50 -4.26 2.16
CA ILE A 48 13.64 -2.90 1.63
C ILE A 48 14.70 -2.93 0.53
N MET A 49 14.36 -2.41 -0.64
CA MET A 49 15.25 -2.33 -1.79
C MET A 49 15.94 -0.97 -1.86
N ILE A 50 17.24 -0.97 -2.13
CA ILE A 50 18.03 0.26 -2.27
C ILE A 50 17.95 0.82 -3.68
N SER A 51 17.62 2.11 -3.81
CA SER A 51 17.51 2.84 -5.07
C SER A 51 18.86 3.04 -5.78
N TYR A 52 18.89 3.06 -7.12
CA TYR A 52 20.07 3.46 -7.91
C TYR A 52 20.53 4.92 -7.69
N SER A 53 19.62 5.76 -7.19
CA SER A 53 19.85 7.20 -7.10
C SER A 53 20.99 7.53 -6.14
N SER A 54 21.48 8.77 -6.28
CA SER A 54 22.35 9.37 -5.28
C SER A 54 21.60 10.44 -4.49
N VAL A 55 21.92 10.60 -3.20
CA VAL A 55 21.49 11.73 -2.39
C VAL A 55 22.68 12.64 -2.17
N ASN A 56 22.61 13.89 -2.65
CA ASN A 56 23.70 14.87 -2.59
C ASN A 56 25.05 14.33 -3.07
N GLY A 57 25.03 13.50 -4.13
CA GLY A 57 26.21 12.91 -4.75
C GLY A 57 26.63 11.53 -4.20
N VAL A 58 26.11 11.11 -3.05
CA VAL A 58 26.43 9.79 -2.45
C VAL A 58 25.49 8.73 -3.00
N ARG A 59 26.06 7.62 -3.53
CA ARG A 59 25.29 6.47 -4.05
C ARG A 59 24.58 5.76 -2.90
N MET A 60 23.27 5.58 -3.00
CA MET A 60 22.48 4.90 -1.97
C MET A 60 22.96 3.47 -1.69
N HIS A 61 23.39 2.73 -2.73
CA HIS A 61 23.98 1.39 -2.57
C HIS A 61 25.29 1.35 -1.76
N GLY A 62 25.93 2.49 -1.54
CA GLY A 62 27.14 2.62 -0.72
C GLY A 62 26.97 3.56 0.49
N ASP A 63 25.74 3.97 0.81
CA ASP A 63 25.46 4.96 1.87
C ASP A 63 25.23 4.28 3.22
N HIS A 64 26.30 4.16 4.03
CA HIS A 64 26.21 3.57 5.37
C HIS A 64 25.31 4.38 6.32
N GLU A 65 25.30 5.70 6.17
CA GLU A 65 24.55 6.58 7.06
C GLU A 65 23.04 6.36 6.88
N LEU A 66 22.55 6.28 5.65
CA LEU A 66 21.13 6.05 5.40
C LEU A 66 20.73 4.58 5.57
N VAL A 67 21.56 3.63 5.13
CA VAL A 67 21.21 2.20 5.16
C VAL A 67 21.37 1.60 6.56
N THR A 68 22.50 1.84 7.23
CA THR A 68 22.76 1.25 8.54
C THR A 68 22.33 2.18 9.67
N ASN A 69 22.89 3.39 9.75
CA ASN A 69 22.63 4.26 10.90
C ASN A 69 21.18 4.73 10.97
N PHE A 70 20.59 5.09 9.84
CA PHE A 70 19.20 5.49 9.81
C PHE A 70 18.26 4.27 9.74
N LEU A 71 18.23 3.53 8.64
CA LEU A 71 17.20 2.50 8.44
C LEU A 71 17.30 1.35 9.47
N LYS A 72 18.48 0.76 9.66
CA LYS A 72 18.63 -0.37 10.61
C LYS A 72 18.65 0.09 12.06
N ASN A 73 19.39 1.15 12.38
CA ASN A 73 19.65 1.53 13.77
C ASN A 73 18.66 2.56 14.32
N THR A 74 18.18 3.51 13.51
CA THR A 74 17.22 4.53 13.96
C THR A 74 15.78 4.05 13.77
N VAL A 75 15.41 3.61 12.57
CA VAL A 75 14.06 3.10 12.25
C VAL A 75 13.84 1.69 12.80
N LYS A 76 14.91 1.02 13.28
CA LYS A 76 14.88 -0.33 13.85
C LYS A 76 14.38 -1.39 12.87
N PHE A 77 14.59 -1.21 11.57
CA PHE A 77 14.21 -2.21 10.57
C PHE A 77 14.90 -3.56 10.85
N ARG A 78 14.10 -4.63 10.97
CA ARG A 78 14.56 -5.99 11.31
C ARG A 78 14.49 -6.99 10.15
N GLY A 79 13.89 -6.61 9.01
CA GLY A 79 13.98 -7.37 7.77
C GLY A 79 15.38 -7.29 7.14
N PHE A 80 15.49 -7.70 5.88
CA PHE A 80 16.75 -7.61 5.13
C PHE A 80 16.69 -6.55 4.02
N VAL A 81 17.82 -5.90 3.79
CA VAL A 81 18.04 -4.87 2.77
C VAL A 81 18.57 -5.53 1.50
N ILE A 82 17.88 -5.35 0.37
CA ILE A 82 18.25 -5.92 -0.93
C ILE A 82 18.75 -4.83 -1.88
N SER A 83 19.75 -5.12 -2.70
CA SER A 83 20.10 -4.23 -3.82
C SER A 83 19.04 -4.28 -4.92
N ASP A 84 18.85 -3.18 -5.64
CA ASP A 84 18.27 -3.24 -6.99
C ASP A 84 19.19 -4.00 -7.97
N TRP A 85 18.66 -4.32 -9.17
CA TRP A 85 19.30 -5.09 -10.23
C TRP A 85 20.64 -4.48 -10.67
N GLN A 86 21.74 -5.19 -10.44
CA GLN A 86 23.10 -4.67 -10.70
C GLN A 86 23.34 -3.29 -10.06
N GLY A 87 22.67 -3.01 -8.93
CA GLY A 87 22.77 -1.70 -8.29
C GLY A 87 24.16 -1.42 -7.73
N ILE A 88 24.85 -2.46 -7.25
CA ILE A 88 26.21 -2.31 -6.72
C ILE A 88 27.22 -2.06 -7.85
N ASP A 89 27.00 -2.61 -9.04
CA ASP A 89 27.81 -2.37 -10.24
C ASP A 89 27.82 -0.86 -10.57
N ARG A 90 26.69 -0.20 -10.37
CA ARG A 90 26.46 1.22 -10.65
C ARG A 90 26.96 2.16 -9.55
N ILE A 91 27.64 1.65 -8.52
CA ILE A 91 28.39 2.47 -7.57
C ILE A 91 29.54 3.19 -8.31
N THR A 92 30.19 2.52 -9.27
CA THR A 92 31.29 3.09 -10.06
C THR A 92 30.80 3.71 -11.36
N ASP A 93 31.61 4.62 -11.92
CA ASP A 93 31.43 5.16 -13.27
C ASP A 93 32.69 4.91 -14.11
N PRO A 94 32.62 4.14 -15.21
CA PRO A 94 31.44 3.41 -15.69
C PRO A 94 31.00 2.29 -14.71
N PRO A 95 29.76 1.78 -14.84
CA PRO A 95 29.29 0.65 -14.05
C PRO A 95 30.25 -0.54 -14.15
N HIS A 96 30.44 -1.24 -13.04
CA HIS A 96 31.29 -2.43 -12.93
C HIS A 96 32.81 -2.19 -13.15
N ALA A 97 33.27 -0.94 -13.23
CA ALA A 97 34.70 -0.62 -13.45
C ALA A 97 35.63 -1.10 -12.31
N ASN A 98 35.13 -1.19 -11.08
CA ASN A 98 35.84 -1.77 -9.94
C ASN A 98 34.86 -2.56 -9.07
N TYR A 99 34.58 -3.80 -9.48
CA TYR A 99 33.54 -4.61 -8.83
C TYR A 99 33.92 -5.02 -7.40
N THR A 100 35.20 -5.30 -7.12
CA THR A 100 35.67 -5.55 -5.75
C THR A 100 35.35 -4.38 -4.82
N PHE A 101 35.56 -3.14 -5.28
CA PHE A 101 35.14 -1.94 -4.54
C PHE A 101 33.63 -1.86 -4.36
N SER A 102 32.84 -2.18 -5.39
CA SER A 102 31.38 -2.24 -5.30
C SER A 102 30.90 -3.25 -4.25
N ILE A 103 31.48 -4.45 -4.21
CA ILE A 103 31.17 -5.49 -3.21
C ILE A 103 31.50 -4.95 -1.81
N LEU A 104 32.73 -4.46 -1.63
CA LEU A 104 33.18 -3.92 -0.34
C LEU A 104 32.23 -2.82 0.16
N LYS A 105 32.01 -1.79 -0.66
CA LYS A 105 31.21 -0.63 -0.26
C LYS A 105 29.76 -0.96 0.02
N SER A 106 29.13 -1.82 -0.77
CA SER A 106 27.73 -2.17 -0.57
C SER A 106 27.50 -3.00 0.69
N VAL A 107 28.38 -3.97 0.96
CA VAL A 107 28.28 -4.81 2.16
C VAL A 107 28.61 -4.02 3.42
N GLU A 108 29.63 -3.15 3.37
CA GLU A 108 29.95 -2.20 4.44
C GLU A 108 28.80 -1.22 4.71
N ALA A 109 28.12 -0.72 3.68
CA ALA A 109 27.00 0.20 3.83
C ALA A 109 25.81 -0.43 4.57
N GLY A 110 25.66 -1.75 4.50
CA GLY A 110 24.64 -2.48 5.24
C GLY A 110 23.70 -3.31 4.38
N LEU A 111 23.94 -3.47 3.08
CA LEU A 111 23.11 -4.36 2.25
C LEU A 111 23.25 -5.80 2.74
N ASP A 112 22.15 -6.56 2.69
CA ASP A 112 22.07 -7.92 3.21
C ASP A 112 22.02 -8.95 2.08
N MET A 113 21.29 -8.64 1.00
CA MET A 113 21.16 -9.47 -0.19
C MET A 113 21.51 -8.66 -1.43
N ILE A 114 22.38 -9.18 -2.28
CA ILE A 114 22.77 -8.52 -3.52
C ILE A 114 22.08 -9.21 -4.69
N MET A 115 21.31 -8.43 -5.45
CA MET A 115 20.65 -8.87 -6.68
C MET A 115 21.67 -8.87 -7.84
N VAL A 116 22.46 -9.94 -7.89
CA VAL A 116 23.35 -10.25 -9.03
C VAL A 116 22.58 -11.17 -9.99
N PRO A 117 22.13 -10.65 -11.15
CA PRO A 117 21.23 -11.41 -12.02
C PRO A 117 21.94 -12.47 -12.87
N TYR A 118 23.25 -12.32 -13.11
CA TYR A 118 24.00 -13.15 -14.07
C TYR A 118 25.27 -13.74 -13.47
N ASN A 119 26.27 -12.92 -13.13
CA ASN A 119 27.60 -13.40 -12.72
C ASN A 119 27.74 -13.59 -11.20
N TYR A 120 26.94 -14.48 -10.61
CA TYR A 120 26.95 -14.71 -9.17
C TYR A 120 28.28 -15.30 -8.65
N THR A 121 29.03 -16.02 -9.50
CA THR A 121 30.33 -16.60 -9.12
C THR A 121 31.37 -15.52 -8.81
N GLU A 122 31.46 -14.50 -9.66
CA GLU A 122 32.37 -13.36 -9.43
C GLU A 122 32.04 -12.64 -8.11
N PHE A 123 30.75 -12.42 -7.84
CA PHE A 123 30.31 -11.82 -6.58
C PHE A 123 30.70 -12.68 -5.37
N ILE A 124 30.45 -13.99 -5.41
CA ILE A 124 30.77 -14.91 -4.31
C ILE A 124 32.27 -14.97 -4.07
N ASP A 125 33.07 -15.08 -5.13
CA ASP A 125 34.53 -15.14 -5.03
C ASP A 125 35.10 -13.83 -4.46
N GLY A 126 34.62 -12.69 -4.96
CA GLY A 126 35.00 -11.37 -4.47
C GLY A 126 34.62 -11.14 -3.00
N LEU A 127 33.39 -11.46 -2.61
CA LEU A 127 32.95 -11.35 -1.22
C LEU A 127 33.73 -12.29 -0.29
N THR A 128 33.94 -13.53 -0.72
CA THR A 128 34.72 -14.52 0.03
C THR A 128 36.15 -14.06 0.24
N TYR A 129 36.77 -13.50 -0.81
CA TYR A 129 38.11 -12.91 -0.71
C TYR A 129 38.15 -11.77 0.31
N LEU A 130 37.19 -10.83 0.25
CA LEU A 130 37.13 -9.69 1.16
C LEU A 130 36.95 -10.11 2.62
N VAL A 131 36.14 -11.15 2.88
CA VAL A 131 35.95 -11.71 4.22
C VAL A 131 37.20 -12.44 4.72
N LYS A 132 37.80 -13.33 3.90
CA LYS A 132 39.00 -14.09 4.29
C LYS A 132 40.20 -13.20 4.61
N ASN A 133 40.29 -12.05 3.96
CA ASN A 133 41.35 -11.08 4.18
C ASN A 133 40.95 -9.97 5.18
N ASN A 134 39.86 -10.14 5.93
CA ASN A 134 39.39 -9.22 6.97
C ASN A 134 39.03 -7.80 6.51
N PHE A 135 38.81 -7.58 5.20
CA PHE A 135 38.24 -6.32 4.71
C PHE A 135 36.76 -6.18 5.07
N ILE A 136 36.03 -7.31 5.16
CA ILE A 136 34.66 -7.36 5.67
C ILE A 136 34.66 -8.25 6.91
N PRO A 137 34.24 -7.76 8.09
CA PRO A 137 34.21 -8.57 9.29
C PRO A 137 33.09 -9.62 9.22
N MET A 138 33.33 -10.80 9.78
CA MET A 138 32.31 -11.86 9.88
C MET A 138 31.03 -11.40 10.57
N THR A 139 31.12 -10.46 11.52
CA THR A 139 29.94 -9.87 12.19
C THR A 139 28.98 -9.18 11.21
N ARG A 140 29.49 -8.60 10.12
CA ARG A 140 28.67 -8.01 9.05
C ARG A 140 27.94 -9.10 8.26
N ILE A 141 28.63 -10.18 7.94
CA ILE A 141 28.03 -11.35 7.27
C ILE A 141 26.96 -11.99 8.16
N ASP A 142 27.23 -12.16 9.45
CA ASP A 142 26.28 -12.69 10.43
C ASP A 142 25.03 -11.81 10.55
N ASP A 143 25.15 -10.48 10.54
CA ASP A 143 23.99 -9.57 10.50
C ASP A 143 23.15 -9.79 9.22
N ALA A 144 23.79 -9.82 8.05
CA ALA A 144 23.11 -10.03 6.78
C ALA A 144 22.35 -11.36 6.75
N VAL A 145 23.05 -12.45 7.08
CA VAL A 145 22.48 -13.80 7.08
C VAL A 145 21.38 -13.94 8.12
N ARG A 146 21.55 -13.40 9.33
CA ARG A 146 20.52 -13.42 10.38
C ARG A 146 19.22 -12.74 9.92
N ARG A 147 19.32 -11.62 9.19
CA ARG A 147 18.15 -10.90 8.64
C ARG A 147 17.45 -11.69 7.53
N ILE A 148 18.22 -12.28 6.61
CA ILE A 148 17.67 -13.12 5.53
C ILE A 148 16.97 -14.34 6.13
N LEU A 149 17.64 -15.06 7.04
CA LEU A 149 17.08 -16.24 7.69
C LEU A 149 15.84 -15.89 8.52
N ARG A 150 15.86 -14.77 9.27
CA ARG A 150 14.67 -14.29 9.99
C ARG A 150 13.46 -14.19 9.07
N VAL A 151 13.59 -13.51 7.93
CA VAL A 151 12.46 -13.37 6.99
C VAL A 151 12.01 -14.73 6.46
N LYS A 152 12.95 -15.60 6.06
CA LYS A 152 12.63 -16.95 5.56
C LYS A 152 11.88 -17.81 6.59
N PHE A 153 12.30 -17.77 7.86
CA PHE A 153 11.61 -18.47 8.95
C PHE A 153 10.25 -17.84 9.26
N VAL A 154 10.19 -16.52 9.42
CA VAL A 154 8.94 -15.81 9.76
C VAL A 154 7.85 -16.02 8.71
N MET A 155 8.22 -16.08 7.42
CA MET A 155 7.25 -16.31 6.34
C MET A 155 6.88 -17.80 6.15
N GLY A 156 7.48 -18.71 6.91
CA GLY A 156 7.21 -20.14 6.84
C GLY A 156 7.82 -20.86 5.61
N LEU A 157 8.89 -20.31 5.03
CA LEU A 157 9.51 -20.86 3.81
C LEU A 157 10.16 -22.23 4.05
N PHE A 158 10.63 -22.49 5.27
CA PHE A 158 11.22 -23.78 5.63
C PHE A 158 10.13 -24.87 5.79
N GLU A 159 8.93 -24.50 6.21
CA GLU A 159 7.79 -25.40 6.34
C GLU A 159 7.11 -25.63 4.98
N ASN A 160 7.03 -24.61 4.13
CA ASN A 160 6.38 -24.68 2.82
C ASN A 160 7.32 -24.16 1.72
N PRO A 161 8.37 -24.92 1.36
CA PRO A 161 9.36 -24.49 0.37
C PRO A 161 8.91 -24.66 -1.08
N LEU A 162 7.84 -25.43 -1.31
CA LEU A 162 7.31 -25.71 -2.65
C LEU A 162 5.99 -24.99 -2.86
N ALA A 163 5.70 -24.65 -4.12
CA ALA A 163 4.44 -24.04 -4.48
C ALA A 163 3.27 -25.02 -4.23
N ASP A 164 2.16 -24.48 -3.73
CA ASP A 164 0.88 -25.18 -3.69
C ASP A 164 0.17 -25.02 -5.04
N LEU A 165 0.02 -26.12 -5.77
CA LEU A 165 -0.62 -26.12 -7.10
C LEU A 165 -2.11 -25.77 -7.03
N ALA A 166 -2.78 -25.95 -5.89
CA ALA A 166 -4.17 -25.55 -5.72
C ALA A 166 -4.35 -24.02 -5.80
N MET A 167 -3.28 -23.24 -5.57
CA MET A 167 -3.32 -21.78 -5.65
C MET A 167 -3.37 -21.26 -7.08
N ALA A 168 -3.02 -22.06 -8.09
CA ALA A 168 -3.05 -21.64 -9.50
C ALA A 168 -4.43 -21.16 -9.94
N LYS A 169 -5.49 -21.67 -9.31
CA LYS A 169 -6.88 -21.24 -9.56
C LYS A 169 -7.12 -19.76 -9.33
N TYR A 170 -6.33 -19.09 -8.47
CA TYR A 170 -6.49 -17.67 -8.15
C TYR A 170 -5.91 -16.72 -9.22
N LEU A 171 -5.17 -17.24 -10.21
CA LEU A 171 -4.62 -16.42 -11.27
C LEU A 171 -5.74 -15.87 -12.17
N GLY A 172 -5.98 -14.56 -12.08
CA GLY A 172 -6.94 -13.85 -12.95
C GLY A 172 -8.41 -14.18 -12.68
N ILE A 173 -8.76 -14.63 -11.48
CA ILE A 173 -10.16 -14.91 -11.09
C ILE A 173 -11.03 -13.66 -11.10
N GLN A 174 -12.34 -13.89 -11.22
CA GLN A 174 -13.32 -12.83 -11.38
C GLN A 174 -13.34 -11.88 -10.18
N GLU A 175 -13.18 -12.37 -8.95
CA GLU A 175 -13.21 -11.55 -7.74
C GLU A 175 -12.06 -10.54 -7.71
N HIS A 176 -10.87 -10.92 -8.21
CA HIS A 176 -9.74 -10.01 -8.35
C HIS A 176 -9.97 -9.00 -9.48
N ARG A 177 -10.62 -9.42 -10.57
CA ARG A 177 -11.01 -8.52 -11.67
C ARG A 177 -12.08 -7.53 -11.23
N ASP A 178 -13.04 -7.94 -10.40
CA ASP A 178 -14.06 -7.05 -9.85
C ASP A 178 -13.45 -6.01 -8.91
N LEU A 179 -12.47 -6.42 -8.09
CA LEU A 179 -11.67 -5.50 -7.28
C LEU A 179 -10.84 -4.55 -8.15
N ALA A 180 -10.22 -5.03 -9.22
CA ALA A 180 -9.48 -4.19 -10.14
C ALA A 180 -10.40 -3.19 -10.87
N ARG A 181 -11.57 -3.62 -11.34
CA ARG A 181 -12.63 -2.75 -11.90
C ARG A 181 -13.06 -1.67 -10.90
N GLU A 182 -13.16 -2.02 -9.62
CA GLU A 182 -13.41 -1.06 -8.54
C GLU A 182 -12.28 -0.02 -8.39
N ALA A 183 -11.04 -0.49 -8.37
CA ALA A 183 -9.88 0.37 -8.28
C ALA A 183 -9.79 1.31 -9.49
N VAL A 184 -10.10 0.82 -10.70
CA VAL A 184 -10.22 1.63 -11.91
C VAL A 184 -11.22 2.74 -11.70
N ARG A 185 -12.51 2.45 -11.43
CA ARG A 185 -13.52 3.52 -11.31
C ARG A 185 -13.19 4.56 -10.23
N LYS A 186 -12.52 4.16 -9.13
CA LYS A 186 -12.09 5.06 -8.05
C LYS A 186 -10.84 5.89 -8.40
N SER A 187 -10.00 5.45 -9.34
CA SER A 187 -8.79 6.16 -9.74
C SER A 187 -9.05 7.31 -10.71
N LEU A 188 -10.14 7.23 -11.48
CA LEU A 188 -10.47 8.18 -12.54
C LEU A 188 -10.76 9.57 -11.96
N VAL A 189 -10.07 10.58 -12.51
CA VAL A 189 -10.24 11.98 -12.09
C VAL A 189 -10.90 12.77 -13.21
N LEU A 190 -12.10 13.28 -12.94
CA LEU A 190 -12.82 14.14 -13.87
C LEU A 190 -12.26 15.56 -13.80
N LEU A 191 -11.59 16.00 -14.86
CA LEU A 191 -10.90 17.29 -14.91
C LEU A 191 -11.79 18.42 -15.46
N LYS A 192 -12.64 18.07 -16.43
CA LYS A 192 -13.59 18.98 -17.07
C LYS A 192 -14.89 18.24 -17.36
N ASN A 193 -16.04 18.91 -17.22
CA ASN A 193 -17.35 18.35 -17.55
C ASN A 193 -18.35 19.44 -17.97
N GLY A 194 -18.17 19.97 -19.18
CA GLY A 194 -18.92 21.08 -19.76
C GLY A 194 -18.00 22.23 -20.19
N LYS A 195 -18.36 22.93 -21.26
CA LYS A 195 -17.79 24.26 -21.59
C LYS A 195 -18.51 25.31 -20.74
N SER A 196 -17.91 26.50 -20.62
CA SER A 196 -18.49 27.58 -19.79
C SER A 196 -19.92 27.90 -20.26
N GLY A 197 -20.90 27.75 -19.37
CA GLY A 197 -22.33 27.96 -19.67
C GLY A 197 -23.09 26.74 -20.22
N ASP A 198 -22.40 25.64 -20.57
CA ASP A 198 -23.04 24.41 -21.05
C ASP A 198 -23.42 23.47 -19.89
N PRO A 199 -24.48 22.65 -20.05
CA PRO A 199 -24.77 21.58 -19.11
C PRO A 199 -23.64 20.53 -19.12
N PRO A 200 -23.44 19.80 -18.00
CA PRO A 200 -22.44 18.73 -17.94
C PRO A 200 -22.72 17.64 -18.97
N LEU A 201 -21.66 17.13 -19.61
CA LEU A 201 -21.75 16.04 -20.59
C LEU A 201 -21.84 14.67 -19.91
N LEU A 202 -21.10 14.48 -18.82
CA LEU A 202 -21.07 13.24 -18.03
C LEU A 202 -22.07 13.32 -16.85
N PRO A 203 -22.81 12.23 -16.55
CA PRO A 203 -22.75 10.93 -17.22
C PRO A 203 -23.43 10.91 -18.60
N LEU A 204 -22.88 10.11 -19.53
CA LEU A 204 -23.43 9.89 -20.86
C LEU A 204 -24.69 9.02 -20.81
N PRO A 205 -25.68 9.26 -21.69
CA PRO A 205 -26.84 8.38 -21.79
C PRO A 205 -26.44 7.04 -22.40
N LYS A 206 -26.79 5.93 -21.72
CA LYS A 206 -26.56 4.57 -22.25
C LYS A 206 -27.33 4.29 -23.53
N LYS A 207 -28.49 4.92 -23.70
CA LYS A 207 -29.34 4.80 -24.88
C LYS A 207 -29.15 6.01 -25.80
N SER A 208 -28.67 5.74 -27.00
CA SER A 208 -28.45 6.73 -28.05
C SER A 208 -28.71 6.08 -29.41
N THR A 209 -28.85 6.87 -30.48
CA THR A 209 -28.98 6.31 -31.84
C THR A 209 -27.66 5.74 -32.32
N LYS A 210 -26.59 6.55 -32.23
CA LYS A 210 -25.27 6.23 -32.75
C LYS A 210 -24.20 7.04 -32.02
N ILE A 211 -23.11 6.39 -31.62
CA ILE A 211 -21.99 7.00 -30.89
C ILE A 211 -20.66 6.65 -31.54
N LEU A 212 -19.67 7.54 -31.37
CA LEU A 212 -18.32 7.35 -31.88
C LEU A 212 -17.37 7.01 -30.73
N VAL A 213 -16.57 5.97 -30.88
CA VAL A 213 -15.40 5.69 -30.04
C VAL A 213 -14.16 5.81 -30.91
N SER A 214 -13.13 6.51 -30.42
CA SER A 214 -11.97 6.87 -31.22
C SER A 214 -10.69 6.93 -30.39
N GLY A 215 -9.54 7.05 -31.05
CA GLY A 215 -8.21 7.18 -30.47
C GLY A 215 -7.46 5.86 -30.32
N SER A 216 -6.13 5.96 -30.38
CA SER A 216 -5.14 4.86 -30.36
C SER A 216 -5.20 3.97 -29.13
N HIS A 217 -5.88 4.40 -28.06
CA HIS A 217 -5.96 3.69 -26.79
C HIS A 217 -7.34 3.07 -26.55
N ALA A 218 -8.32 3.27 -27.44
CA ALA A 218 -9.68 2.82 -27.17
C ALA A 218 -9.81 1.29 -27.18
N ASP A 219 -9.15 0.62 -28.12
CA ASP A 219 -9.19 -0.84 -28.27
C ASP A 219 -7.81 -1.50 -28.10
N ASN A 220 -7.08 -1.09 -27.07
CA ASN A 220 -5.70 -1.54 -26.87
C ASN A 220 -5.40 -1.83 -25.39
N ILE A 221 -5.45 -3.12 -25.01
CA ILE A 221 -5.26 -3.52 -23.60
C ILE A 221 -3.84 -3.19 -23.11
N GLY A 222 -2.83 -3.35 -23.97
CA GLY A 222 -1.44 -3.04 -23.63
C GLY A 222 -1.23 -1.57 -23.30
N ASN A 223 -1.82 -0.67 -24.10
CA ASN A 223 -1.73 0.77 -23.87
C ASN A 223 -2.42 1.21 -22.56
N GLN A 224 -3.57 0.62 -22.20
CA GLN A 224 -4.23 0.96 -20.93
C GLN A 224 -3.55 0.33 -19.70
N CYS A 225 -2.73 -0.71 -19.88
CA CYS A 225 -1.92 -1.29 -18.80
C CYS A 225 -0.59 -0.54 -18.58
N GLY A 226 0.10 -0.14 -19.64
CA GLY A 226 1.39 0.53 -19.56
C GLY A 226 2.58 -0.41 -19.31
N GLY A 227 3.68 0.12 -18.77
CA GLY A 227 4.87 -0.67 -18.45
C GLY A 227 4.64 -1.69 -17.34
N TRP A 228 5.61 -2.59 -17.14
CA TRP A 228 5.52 -3.68 -16.14
C TRP A 228 4.29 -4.59 -16.31
N THR A 229 3.80 -4.74 -17.54
CA THR A 229 2.68 -5.64 -17.86
C THR A 229 3.11 -6.60 -18.96
N ILE A 230 3.22 -7.89 -18.59
CA ILE A 230 3.80 -8.98 -19.39
C ILE A 230 5.29 -8.75 -19.69
N GLU A 231 5.62 -7.68 -20.40
CA GLU A 231 6.98 -7.25 -20.72
C GLU A 231 7.44 -6.11 -19.80
N TRP A 232 8.76 -5.95 -19.65
CA TRP A 232 9.35 -4.90 -18.80
C TRP A 232 8.87 -3.49 -19.15
N HIS A 233 8.97 -3.11 -20.42
CA HIS A 233 8.48 -1.82 -20.92
C HIS A 233 6.98 -1.84 -21.27
N GLY A 234 6.31 -2.99 -21.12
CA GLY A 234 5.01 -3.24 -21.70
C GLY A 234 5.05 -3.28 -23.23
N GLN A 235 3.89 -3.46 -23.85
CA GLN A 235 3.74 -3.49 -25.30
C GLN A 235 2.32 -3.07 -25.68
N SER A 236 2.14 -2.41 -26.82
CA SER A 236 0.82 -2.14 -27.38
C SER A 236 0.16 -3.40 -27.96
N GLY A 237 -1.16 -3.42 -28.01
CA GLY A 237 -1.96 -4.48 -28.61
C GLY A 237 -2.60 -5.38 -27.57
N ASN A 238 -3.06 -6.56 -28.00
CA ASN A 238 -3.73 -7.53 -27.15
C ASN A 238 -2.73 -8.46 -26.42
N ILE A 239 -2.13 -7.97 -25.33
CA ILE A 239 -1.02 -8.67 -24.65
C ILE A 239 -1.46 -9.60 -23.52
N THR A 240 -2.68 -9.46 -23.01
CA THR A 240 -3.19 -10.26 -21.88
C THR A 240 -4.72 -10.24 -21.83
N ILE A 241 -5.31 -11.14 -21.03
CA ILE A 241 -6.77 -11.22 -20.85
C ILE A 241 -7.28 -10.00 -20.06
N GLY A 242 -8.14 -9.22 -20.69
CA GLY A 242 -8.83 -8.08 -20.09
C GLY A 242 -9.94 -7.53 -20.98
N THR A 243 -10.54 -6.43 -20.55
CA THR A 243 -11.58 -5.71 -21.28
C THR A 243 -11.03 -4.35 -21.71
N THR A 244 -10.95 -4.10 -23.03
CA THR A 244 -10.59 -2.79 -23.57
C THR A 244 -11.67 -1.75 -23.27
N ILE A 245 -11.35 -0.46 -23.29
CA ILE A 245 -12.34 0.61 -23.09
C ILE A 245 -13.42 0.57 -24.18
N LEU A 246 -13.07 0.26 -25.44
CA LEU A 246 -14.04 0.06 -26.51
C LEU A 246 -15.00 -1.10 -26.18
N SER A 247 -14.47 -2.24 -25.76
CA SER A 247 -15.28 -3.40 -25.39
C SER A 247 -16.19 -3.08 -24.20
N ALA A 248 -15.67 -2.38 -23.19
CA ALA A 248 -16.43 -1.91 -22.04
C ALA A 248 -17.60 -0.98 -22.44
N ILE A 249 -17.36 -0.05 -23.37
CA ILE A 249 -18.42 0.84 -23.88
C ILE A 249 -19.50 0.02 -24.58
N LYS A 250 -19.12 -0.91 -25.47
CA LYS A 250 -20.06 -1.81 -26.16
C LYS A 250 -20.89 -2.64 -25.19
N ASN A 251 -20.30 -3.11 -24.09
CA ASN A 251 -20.99 -3.88 -23.05
C ASN A 251 -21.96 -3.04 -22.20
N THR A 252 -21.83 -1.72 -22.21
CA THR A 252 -22.53 -0.82 -21.27
C THR A 252 -23.72 -0.10 -21.91
N VAL A 253 -23.65 0.21 -23.20
CA VAL A 253 -24.72 0.93 -23.90
C VAL A 253 -25.95 0.04 -24.12
N ASP A 254 -27.09 0.67 -24.35
CA ASP A 254 -28.32 -0.02 -24.74
C ASP A 254 -28.08 -0.82 -26.03
N PRO A 255 -28.57 -2.07 -26.16
CA PRO A 255 -28.36 -2.89 -27.35
C PRO A 255 -28.81 -2.25 -28.68
N GLN A 256 -29.69 -1.24 -28.64
CA GLN A 256 -30.12 -0.47 -29.81
C GLN A 256 -29.15 0.66 -30.19
N THR A 257 -28.15 0.95 -29.37
CA THR A 257 -27.16 2.00 -29.62
C THR A 257 -26.08 1.48 -30.55
N GLU A 258 -25.93 2.08 -31.73
CA GLU A 258 -24.86 1.73 -32.66
C GLU A 258 -23.53 2.35 -32.21
N VAL A 259 -22.52 1.51 -31.93
CA VAL A 259 -21.18 1.93 -31.54
C VAL A 259 -20.22 1.81 -32.71
N ILE A 260 -19.78 2.94 -33.27
CA ILE A 260 -18.78 2.98 -34.33
C ILE A 260 -17.41 3.24 -33.73
N TYR A 261 -16.46 2.35 -34.02
CA TYR A 261 -15.05 2.57 -33.71
C TYR A 261 -14.31 3.04 -34.96
N GLN A 262 -13.62 4.17 -34.84
CA GLN A 262 -12.66 4.64 -35.84
C GLN A 262 -11.49 5.27 -35.10
N GLU A 263 -10.29 4.71 -35.23
CA GLU A 263 -9.13 5.13 -34.44
C GLU A 263 -8.76 6.61 -34.68
N ASN A 264 -8.68 7.02 -35.94
CA ASN A 264 -8.42 8.40 -36.36
C ASN A 264 -9.42 8.88 -37.41
N PRO A 265 -10.60 9.37 -37.01
CA PRO A 265 -11.60 9.90 -37.91
C PRO A 265 -11.21 11.29 -38.39
N THR A 266 -11.53 11.58 -39.65
CA THR A 266 -11.48 12.95 -40.17
C THR A 266 -12.75 13.71 -39.79
N PRO A 267 -12.73 15.06 -39.76
CA PRO A 267 -13.94 15.85 -39.52
C PRO A 267 -15.10 15.53 -40.47
N GLU A 268 -14.82 15.21 -41.73
CA GLU A 268 -15.82 14.87 -42.75
C GLU A 268 -16.53 13.55 -42.43
N PHE A 269 -15.78 12.55 -41.96
CA PHE A 269 -16.34 11.29 -41.49
C PHE A 269 -17.31 11.52 -40.32
N ILE A 270 -16.95 12.39 -39.36
CA ILE A 270 -17.78 12.66 -38.18
C ILE A 270 -19.07 13.38 -38.59
N LYS A 271 -18.99 14.40 -39.45
CA LYS A 271 -20.15 15.19 -39.92
C LYS A 271 -21.13 14.36 -40.75
N SER A 272 -20.64 13.38 -41.51
CA SER A 272 -21.47 12.54 -42.39
C SER A 272 -22.22 11.41 -41.67
N ASN A 273 -21.86 11.08 -40.43
CA ASN A 273 -22.36 9.90 -39.73
C ASN A 273 -23.35 10.20 -38.58
N ASN A 274 -23.72 11.47 -38.33
CA ASN A 274 -24.76 11.88 -37.36
C ASN A 274 -24.61 11.25 -35.95
N PHE A 275 -23.38 11.26 -35.42
CA PHE A 275 -23.11 10.79 -34.07
C PHE A 275 -23.75 11.69 -33.00
N SER A 276 -24.23 11.11 -31.91
CA SER A 276 -24.78 11.88 -30.78
C SER A 276 -23.70 12.48 -29.88
N TYR A 277 -22.61 11.73 -29.64
CA TYR A 277 -21.42 12.16 -28.93
C TYR A 277 -20.25 11.23 -29.26
N ALA A 278 -19.04 11.65 -28.91
CA ALA A 278 -17.82 10.86 -29.06
C ALA A 278 -17.09 10.61 -27.74
N ILE A 279 -16.43 9.46 -27.66
CA ILE A 279 -15.47 9.10 -26.61
C ILE A 279 -14.10 8.93 -27.29
N VAL A 280 -13.15 9.82 -27.00
CA VAL A 280 -11.78 9.77 -27.53
C VAL A 280 -10.86 9.23 -26.45
N VAL A 281 -10.22 8.10 -26.70
CA VAL A 281 -9.29 7.45 -25.77
C VAL A 281 -7.88 7.52 -26.34
N THR A 282 -7.02 8.32 -25.72
CA THR A 282 -5.64 8.55 -26.18
C THR A 282 -4.69 8.78 -25.01
N GLY A 283 -3.38 8.79 -25.23
CA GLY A 283 -2.45 8.79 -24.12
C GLY A 283 -0.99 8.52 -24.45
N GLU A 284 -0.17 8.35 -23.41
CA GLU A 284 1.20 7.85 -23.52
C GLU A 284 1.22 6.37 -23.93
N TYR A 285 2.26 5.93 -24.65
CA TYR A 285 2.51 4.51 -24.88
C TYR A 285 3.19 3.85 -23.66
N PRO A 286 3.20 2.52 -23.53
CA PRO A 286 3.89 1.82 -22.46
C PRO A 286 5.38 2.19 -22.36
N TYR A 287 5.85 2.40 -21.13
CA TYR A 287 7.25 2.64 -20.79
C TYR A 287 7.56 2.19 -19.36
N SER A 288 8.83 1.97 -19.06
CA SER A 288 9.33 1.83 -17.69
C SER A 288 10.67 2.53 -17.52
N GLU A 289 10.93 3.02 -16.31
CA GLU A 289 12.23 3.56 -15.88
C GLU A 289 12.78 4.63 -16.85
N THR A 290 14.02 4.49 -17.31
CA THR A 290 14.70 5.50 -18.15
C THR A 290 14.07 5.67 -19.53
N VAL A 291 13.39 4.65 -20.06
CA VAL A 291 12.63 4.80 -21.32
C VAL A 291 11.46 5.78 -21.14
N GLY A 292 10.94 5.88 -19.92
CA GLY A 292 9.91 6.84 -19.55
C GLY A 292 10.40 8.27 -19.31
N ASP A 293 11.71 8.52 -19.23
CA ASP A 293 12.23 9.88 -18.99
C ASP A 293 11.90 10.79 -20.16
N SER A 294 11.09 11.83 -19.92
CA SER A 294 10.70 12.80 -20.94
C SER A 294 10.78 14.24 -20.41
N LEU A 295 11.31 15.13 -21.25
CA LEU A 295 11.40 16.56 -20.96
C LEU A 295 10.24 17.37 -21.54
N ASN A 296 9.49 16.82 -22.50
CA ASN A 296 8.39 17.53 -23.16
C ASN A 296 7.01 17.11 -22.62
N LEU A 297 6.89 15.90 -22.07
CA LEU A 297 5.65 15.35 -21.49
C LEU A 297 4.42 15.53 -22.39
N THR A 298 4.58 15.43 -23.71
CA THR A 298 3.51 15.57 -24.69
C THR A 298 2.90 14.23 -25.04
N VAL A 299 1.58 14.18 -25.24
CA VAL A 299 0.89 13.00 -25.80
C VAL A 299 1.38 12.78 -27.24
N PRO A 300 1.79 11.55 -27.62
CA PRO A 300 2.23 11.25 -28.98
C PRO A 300 1.09 11.39 -30.00
N GLU A 301 1.45 11.79 -31.23
CA GLU A 301 0.54 11.65 -32.38
C GLU A 301 0.19 10.17 -32.61
N PRO A 302 -1.04 9.87 -33.05
CA PRO A 302 -2.05 10.80 -33.56
C PRO A 302 -2.98 11.45 -32.51
N GLY A 303 -2.71 11.29 -31.21
CA GLY A 303 -3.61 11.70 -30.13
C GLY A 303 -4.11 13.15 -30.19
N PRO A 304 -3.22 14.16 -30.23
CA PRO A 304 -3.63 15.55 -30.40
C PRO A 304 -4.48 15.82 -31.64
N THR A 305 -4.13 15.21 -32.77
CA THR A 305 -4.89 15.33 -34.02
C THR A 305 -6.28 14.70 -33.88
N THR A 306 -6.39 13.52 -33.27
CA THR A 306 -7.69 12.87 -32.99
C THR A 306 -8.58 13.75 -32.12
N ILE A 307 -8.02 14.29 -31.02
CA ILE A 307 -8.74 15.20 -30.11
C ILE A 307 -9.27 16.40 -30.90
N THR A 308 -8.40 17.04 -31.69
CA THR A 308 -8.76 18.24 -32.45
C THR A 308 -9.87 17.96 -33.46
N ASN A 309 -9.74 16.89 -34.24
CA ASN A 309 -10.73 16.52 -35.26
C ASN A 309 -12.09 16.17 -34.65
N VAL A 310 -12.10 15.40 -33.56
CA VAL A 310 -13.32 14.92 -32.93
C VAL A 310 -14.00 16.01 -32.11
N CYS A 311 -13.31 16.60 -31.15
CA CYS A 311 -13.87 17.60 -30.24
C CYS A 311 -14.14 18.95 -30.91
N GLY A 312 -13.48 19.24 -32.04
CA GLY A 312 -13.80 20.39 -32.89
C GLY A 312 -15.10 20.22 -33.69
N THR A 313 -15.61 18.99 -33.82
CA THR A 313 -16.75 18.67 -34.69
C THR A 313 -17.98 18.21 -33.92
N LEU A 314 -17.79 17.50 -32.81
CA LEU A 314 -18.85 16.83 -32.06
C LEU A 314 -18.58 16.95 -30.55
N LYS A 315 -19.64 16.95 -29.74
CA LYS A 315 -19.50 16.86 -28.27
C LYS A 315 -18.68 15.63 -27.90
N CYS A 316 -17.58 15.83 -27.18
CA CYS A 316 -16.63 14.78 -26.90
C CYS A 316 -16.29 14.68 -25.41
N VAL A 317 -16.05 13.45 -24.95
CA VAL A 317 -15.25 13.18 -23.75
C VAL A 317 -13.89 12.65 -24.16
N VAL A 318 -12.82 13.22 -23.63
CA VAL A 318 -11.46 12.70 -23.77
C VAL A 318 -11.11 11.89 -22.53
N VAL A 319 -10.80 10.61 -22.72
CA VAL A 319 -10.26 9.71 -21.70
C VAL A 319 -8.75 9.61 -21.94
N LEU A 320 -7.98 10.23 -21.05
CA LEU A 320 -6.54 10.35 -21.16
C LEU A 320 -5.84 9.24 -20.36
N ILE A 321 -5.10 8.38 -21.07
CA ILE A 321 -4.30 7.28 -20.50
C ILE A 321 -2.86 7.75 -20.33
N SER A 322 -2.35 7.83 -19.11
CA SER A 322 -0.98 8.30 -18.86
C SER A 322 -0.43 7.84 -17.52
N GLY A 323 0.89 7.67 -17.41
CA GLY A 323 1.53 7.36 -16.14
C GLY A 323 1.65 8.56 -15.20
N ARG A 324 1.32 9.77 -15.70
CA ARG A 324 1.61 11.06 -15.08
C ARG A 324 0.81 12.20 -15.75
N PRO A 325 0.78 13.41 -15.14
CA PRO A 325 0.33 14.62 -15.84
C PRO A 325 1.15 14.88 -17.10
N VAL A 326 0.47 15.24 -18.19
CA VAL A 326 1.04 15.53 -19.51
C VAL A 326 0.52 16.87 -20.03
N VAL A 327 1.18 17.43 -21.04
CA VAL A 327 0.74 18.64 -21.73
C VAL A 327 -0.64 18.39 -22.34
N ILE A 328 -1.65 19.06 -21.79
CA ILE A 328 -3.04 18.94 -22.23
C ILE A 328 -3.73 20.30 -22.40
N GLU A 329 -3.22 21.36 -21.76
CA GLU A 329 -3.78 22.71 -21.78
C GLU A 329 -4.23 23.17 -23.19
N PRO A 330 -3.43 23.00 -24.27
CA PRO A 330 -3.80 23.51 -25.59
C PRO A 330 -5.11 22.96 -26.14
N TYR A 331 -5.54 21.80 -25.66
CA TYR A 331 -6.73 21.10 -26.14
C TYR A 331 -7.90 21.20 -25.16
N VAL A 332 -7.69 21.69 -23.93
CA VAL A 332 -8.75 21.72 -22.89
C VAL A 332 -9.95 22.56 -23.35
N SER A 333 -9.75 23.62 -24.12
CA SER A 333 -10.82 24.49 -24.59
C SER A 333 -11.75 23.82 -25.61
N THR A 334 -11.25 22.88 -26.42
CA THR A 334 -12.02 22.18 -27.45
C THR A 334 -12.86 21.04 -26.87
N MET A 335 -12.39 20.40 -25.80
CA MET A 335 -13.07 19.27 -25.14
C MET A 335 -14.32 19.70 -24.38
N ASP A 336 -15.36 18.88 -24.37
CA ASP A 336 -16.51 19.09 -23.47
C ASP A 336 -16.24 18.44 -22.12
N ALA A 337 -15.72 17.22 -22.09
CA ALA A 337 -15.26 16.56 -20.86
C ALA A 337 -13.85 15.99 -21.00
N LEU A 338 -13.11 15.97 -19.88
CA LEU A 338 -11.75 15.41 -19.81
C LEU A 338 -11.63 14.55 -18.55
N VAL A 339 -11.21 13.30 -18.73
CA VAL A 339 -11.00 12.32 -17.67
C VAL A 339 -9.54 11.89 -17.70
N ALA A 340 -8.83 12.05 -16.59
CA ALA A 340 -7.53 11.41 -16.39
C ALA A 340 -7.77 9.98 -15.88
N ALA A 341 -7.43 9.00 -16.71
CA ALA A 341 -7.66 7.59 -16.43
C ALA A 341 -6.40 6.83 -15.95
N TRP A 342 -5.26 7.51 -15.92
CA TRP A 342 -3.97 6.95 -15.53
C TRP A 342 -3.59 5.73 -16.39
N LEU A 343 -3.12 4.65 -15.77
CA LEU A 343 -2.92 3.34 -16.39
C LEU A 343 -3.89 2.34 -15.72
N PRO A 344 -5.14 2.21 -16.21
CA PRO A 344 -6.20 1.48 -15.51
C PRO A 344 -6.05 -0.05 -15.52
N GLY A 345 -5.05 -0.61 -16.19
CA GLY A 345 -4.83 -2.07 -16.17
C GLY A 345 -5.88 -2.83 -17.00
N SER A 346 -6.17 -4.08 -16.64
CA SER A 346 -6.96 -5.00 -17.49
C SER A 346 -8.47 -4.74 -17.52
N GLU A 347 -9.01 -3.97 -16.58
CA GLU A 347 -10.46 -3.91 -16.32
C GLU A 347 -11.08 -2.59 -16.83
N GLY A 348 -11.05 -2.39 -18.15
CA GLY A 348 -11.58 -1.18 -18.81
C GLY A 348 -13.07 -0.91 -18.56
N GLN A 349 -13.81 -1.93 -18.09
CA GLN A 349 -15.20 -1.76 -17.64
C GLN A 349 -15.35 -0.74 -16.51
N GLY A 350 -14.33 -0.56 -15.66
CA GLY A 350 -14.35 0.47 -14.62
C GLY A 350 -14.36 1.90 -15.17
N VAL A 351 -13.90 2.11 -16.40
CA VAL A 351 -14.01 3.39 -17.12
C VAL A 351 -15.45 3.65 -17.55
N ALA A 352 -16.08 2.66 -18.19
CA ALA A 352 -17.47 2.77 -18.62
C ALA A 352 -18.44 2.96 -17.44
N ASP A 353 -18.20 2.31 -16.30
CA ASP A 353 -19.01 2.42 -15.08
C ASP A 353 -19.29 3.86 -14.66
N VAL A 354 -18.30 4.75 -14.76
CA VAL A 354 -18.46 6.17 -14.37
C VAL A 354 -18.81 7.08 -15.53
N LEU A 355 -18.36 6.76 -16.75
CA LEU A 355 -18.74 7.52 -17.95
C LEU A 355 -20.25 7.48 -18.18
N PHE A 356 -20.89 6.35 -17.91
CA PHE A 356 -22.34 6.16 -18.09
C PHE A 356 -23.15 6.26 -16.79
N GLY A 357 -22.51 6.65 -15.68
CA GLY A 357 -23.18 6.98 -14.43
C GLY A 357 -23.76 5.81 -13.65
N ASP A 358 -23.22 4.59 -13.80
CA ASP A 358 -23.50 3.51 -12.84
C ASP A 358 -22.89 3.85 -11.48
N TYR A 359 -21.76 4.56 -11.50
CA TYR A 359 -21.12 5.15 -10.33
C TYR A 359 -20.77 6.61 -10.60
N GLY A 360 -20.60 7.37 -9.53
CA GLY A 360 -20.11 8.75 -9.58
C GLY A 360 -18.58 8.82 -9.66
N PHE A 361 -18.05 9.84 -10.32
CA PHE A 361 -16.62 10.18 -10.23
C PHE A 361 -16.28 10.60 -8.81
N THR A 362 -15.22 10.01 -8.26
CA THR A 362 -14.74 10.28 -6.89
C THR A 362 -13.24 10.53 -6.79
N GLY A 363 -12.47 10.17 -7.83
CA GLY A 363 -11.03 10.34 -7.85
C GLY A 363 -10.61 11.80 -7.73
N LYS A 364 -9.49 12.03 -7.04
CA LYS A 364 -8.83 13.32 -6.90
C LYS A 364 -7.39 13.21 -7.34
N LEU A 365 -6.84 14.28 -7.91
CA LEU A 365 -5.46 14.33 -8.36
C LEU A 365 -4.49 14.12 -7.20
N ALA A 366 -3.77 12.99 -7.22
CA ALA A 366 -2.65 12.73 -6.31
C ALA A 366 -1.34 13.43 -6.76
N ARG A 367 -1.36 14.14 -7.90
CA ARG A 367 -0.25 14.92 -8.43
C ARG A 367 -0.74 16.26 -8.98
N THR A 368 0.10 17.27 -8.92
CA THR A 368 -0.16 18.56 -9.54
C THR A 368 -0.15 18.43 -11.06
N TRP A 369 -1.14 19.00 -11.76
CA TRP A 369 -1.14 19.11 -13.22
C TRP A 369 -0.58 20.47 -13.63
N PHE A 370 0.54 20.49 -14.33
CA PHE A 370 1.19 21.72 -14.79
C PHE A 370 0.48 22.33 -16.01
N LYS A 371 0.65 23.64 -16.23
CA LYS A 371 0.25 24.31 -17.47
C LYS A 371 1.27 24.03 -18.57
N THR A 372 2.54 24.32 -18.27
CA THR A 372 3.69 24.08 -19.16
C THR A 372 4.79 23.30 -18.44
N VAL A 373 5.62 22.58 -19.20
CA VAL A 373 6.74 21.82 -18.62
C VAL A 373 7.81 22.70 -18.01
N ASP A 374 7.88 23.98 -18.41
CA ASP A 374 8.84 24.95 -17.88
C ASP A 374 8.58 25.30 -16.41
N GLN A 375 7.37 25.04 -15.90
CA GLN A 375 7.05 25.19 -14.48
C GLN A 375 7.69 24.10 -13.61
N LEU A 376 8.16 23.00 -14.22
CA LEU A 376 8.68 21.87 -13.46
C LEU A 376 10.09 22.16 -12.93
N PRO A 377 10.40 21.74 -11.69
CA PRO A 377 9.54 21.00 -10.76
C PRO A 377 8.64 21.92 -9.90
N MET A 378 7.33 21.65 -9.89
CA MET A 378 6.32 22.39 -9.11
C MET A 378 5.38 21.43 -8.37
N ASN A 379 5.30 21.56 -7.05
CA ASN A 379 4.48 20.72 -6.16
C ASN A 379 3.65 21.57 -5.20
N VAL A 380 2.61 20.97 -4.63
CA VAL A 380 1.77 21.64 -3.62
C VAL A 380 2.65 22.11 -2.44
N GLY A 381 2.49 23.37 -2.06
CA GLY A 381 3.30 24.03 -1.04
C GLY A 381 4.52 24.79 -1.56
N ASP A 382 4.89 24.66 -2.85
CA ASP A 382 5.94 25.49 -3.44
C ASP A 382 5.47 26.97 -3.54
N PRO A 383 6.34 27.99 -3.33
CA PRO A 383 5.93 29.40 -3.40
C PRO A 383 5.42 29.87 -4.77
N HIS A 384 5.83 29.20 -5.84
CA HIS A 384 5.47 29.50 -7.24
C HIS A 384 4.40 28.53 -7.76
N TYR A 385 3.52 28.05 -6.89
CA TYR A 385 2.50 27.06 -7.24
C TYR A 385 1.38 27.63 -8.11
N ASP A 386 1.51 27.46 -9.43
CA ASP A 386 0.54 27.92 -10.45
C ASP A 386 0.09 26.76 -11.38
N PRO A 387 -0.69 25.80 -10.87
CA PRO A 387 -1.08 24.62 -11.63
C PRO A 387 -2.22 24.88 -12.62
N LEU A 388 -2.31 24.04 -13.66
CA LEU A 388 -3.51 23.93 -14.50
C LEU A 388 -4.66 23.30 -13.69
N TYR A 389 -4.35 22.20 -13.00
CA TYR A 389 -5.23 21.57 -12.02
C TYR A 389 -4.45 21.29 -10.73
N PRO A 390 -4.87 21.85 -9.58
CA PRO A 390 -4.12 21.70 -8.33
C PRO A 390 -4.19 20.27 -7.79
N PHE A 391 -3.26 19.93 -6.90
CA PHE A 391 -3.31 18.72 -6.10
C PHE A 391 -4.66 18.62 -5.37
N GLY A 392 -5.25 17.43 -5.34
CA GLY A 392 -6.57 17.19 -4.76
C GLY A 392 -7.75 17.63 -5.64
N TYR A 393 -7.52 18.20 -6.82
CA TYR A 393 -8.59 18.56 -7.75
C TYR A 393 -9.27 17.32 -8.35
N GLY A 394 -10.56 17.43 -8.64
CA GLY A 394 -11.34 16.41 -9.34
C GLY A 394 -12.82 16.70 -9.19
N LEU A 395 -13.53 16.84 -10.30
CA LEU A 395 -14.98 17.02 -10.29
C LEU A 395 -15.66 15.70 -9.92
N THR A 396 -16.87 15.79 -9.38
CA THR A 396 -17.67 14.64 -8.97
C THR A 396 -18.96 14.57 -9.77
N THR A 397 -19.47 13.36 -10.01
CA THR A 397 -20.82 13.13 -10.55
C THR A 397 -21.62 12.29 -9.58
N GLN A 398 -22.95 12.33 -9.68
CA GLN A 398 -23.82 11.42 -8.96
C GLN A 398 -24.19 10.22 -9.85
N PRO A 399 -24.38 9.02 -9.28
CA PRO A 399 -24.94 7.90 -10.03
C PRO A 399 -26.33 8.24 -10.59
N ASN A 400 -26.67 7.67 -11.74
CA ASN A 400 -28.01 7.80 -12.30
C ASN A 400 -29.02 7.11 -11.36
N SER A 401 -30.12 7.81 -11.06
CA SER A 401 -31.20 7.39 -10.13
C SER A 401 -31.98 6.14 -10.57
N LYS A 402 -31.64 5.54 -11.70
CA LYS A 402 -32.22 4.31 -12.26
C LYS A 402 -31.19 3.21 -12.49
N SER A 403 -30.12 3.14 -11.69
CA SER A 403 -29.30 1.94 -11.65
C SER A 403 -30.12 0.80 -11.00
N PRO A 404 -30.27 -0.38 -11.62
CA PRO A 404 -30.86 -1.52 -10.93
C PRO A 404 -30.01 -1.84 -9.71
N GLN A 405 -30.65 -1.88 -8.53
CA GLN A 405 -30.06 -2.47 -7.35
C GLN A 405 -29.55 -3.87 -7.70
N ARG A 406 -28.29 -4.13 -7.30
CA ARG A 406 -27.63 -5.44 -7.17
C ARG A 406 -28.43 -6.60 -7.76
N PHE A 407 -27.96 -7.15 -8.88
CA PHE A 407 -28.23 -8.55 -9.20
C PHE A 407 -27.66 -9.41 -8.07
N SER A 408 -28.53 -9.76 -7.11
CA SER A 408 -28.36 -10.90 -6.24
C SER A 408 -28.42 -12.13 -7.15
N TYR A 409 -27.27 -12.71 -7.49
CA TYR A 409 -27.27 -14.04 -8.06
C TYR A 409 -27.83 -15.01 -7.02
N GLY A 410 -29.00 -15.56 -7.33
CA GLY A 410 -29.60 -16.66 -6.60
C GLY A 410 -28.65 -17.85 -6.60
N GLY A 411 -28.48 -18.45 -5.42
CA GLY A 411 -27.82 -19.73 -5.26
C GLY A 411 -28.54 -20.80 -6.05
N GLY A 412 -27.78 -21.47 -6.91
CA GLY A 412 -28.10 -22.77 -7.47
C GLY A 412 -26.92 -23.67 -7.14
N ASP A 413 -27.20 -24.73 -6.40
CA ASP A 413 -26.26 -25.62 -5.73
C ASP A 413 -25.25 -26.27 -6.69
N ILE A 414 -23.96 -26.16 -6.34
CA ILE A 414 -22.97 -27.20 -6.59
C ILE A 414 -22.15 -27.34 -5.30
N GLU A 415 -22.65 -28.18 -4.39
CA GLU A 415 -21.82 -28.77 -3.36
C GLU A 415 -20.71 -29.59 -4.01
N SER A 416 -19.47 -29.16 -3.85
CA SER A 416 -18.29 -30.01 -3.94
C SER A 416 -17.14 -29.44 -3.11
N GLY A 417 -17.11 -29.84 -1.84
CA GLY A 417 -15.87 -30.12 -1.10
C GLY A 417 -15.00 -28.94 -0.67
N MET A 418 -15.55 -27.93 -0.01
CA MET A 418 -14.75 -26.94 0.72
C MET A 418 -14.23 -27.58 2.01
N GLN A 419 -12.91 -27.73 2.16
CA GLN A 419 -12.32 -28.29 3.39
C GLN A 419 -12.62 -27.35 4.58
N SER A 420 -13.01 -27.95 5.71
CA SER A 420 -13.47 -27.27 6.94
C SER A 420 -12.50 -26.22 7.53
N GLY A 421 -11.23 -26.21 7.10
CA GLY A 421 -10.21 -25.23 7.48
C GLY A 421 -10.31 -23.87 6.76
N GLU A 422 -10.80 -23.81 5.52
CA GLU A 422 -10.88 -22.54 4.75
C GLU A 422 -12.06 -21.66 5.20
N LEU A 423 -13.24 -22.26 5.45
CA LEU A 423 -14.39 -21.56 6.05
C LEU A 423 -14.05 -20.95 7.43
N ASN A 424 -13.15 -21.60 8.16
CA ASN A 424 -12.72 -21.21 9.50
C ASN A 424 -11.93 -19.89 9.51
N LEU A 425 -11.07 -19.67 8.50
CA LEU A 425 -10.28 -18.45 8.37
C LEU A 425 -11.12 -17.27 7.89
N VAL A 426 -12.13 -17.50 7.03
CA VAL A 426 -13.02 -16.44 6.54
C VAL A 426 -13.79 -15.80 7.70
N GLU A 427 -14.37 -16.61 8.59
CA GLU A 427 -15.07 -16.07 9.76
C GLU A 427 -14.12 -15.36 10.73
N PHE A 428 -12.93 -15.91 10.95
CA PHE A 428 -11.88 -15.28 11.74
C PHE A 428 -11.51 -13.90 11.20
N PHE A 429 -11.21 -13.78 9.90
CA PHE A 429 -10.83 -12.50 9.30
C PHE A 429 -11.97 -11.48 9.31
N ARG A 430 -13.23 -11.91 9.21
CA ARG A 430 -14.38 -11.03 9.39
C ARG A 430 -14.42 -10.42 10.80
N LYS A 431 -14.14 -11.21 11.85
CA LYS A 431 -14.04 -10.71 13.22
C LYS A 431 -12.84 -9.76 13.40
N VAL A 432 -11.70 -10.11 12.81
CA VAL A 432 -10.49 -9.25 12.78
C VAL A 432 -10.80 -7.88 12.15
N GLN A 433 -11.44 -7.85 10.99
CA GLN A 433 -11.86 -6.60 10.33
C GLN A 433 -12.80 -5.76 11.21
N GLY A 434 -13.70 -6.41 11.94
CA GLY A 434 -14.56 -5.74 12.92
C GLY A 434 -13.75 -5.03 14.02
N ILE A 435 -12.70 -5.67 14.55
CA ILE A 435 -11.80 -5.07 15.53
C ILE A 435 -10.98 -3.93 14.92
N GLU A 436 -10.49 -4.10 13.68
CA GLU A 436 -9.75 -3.04 12.98
C GLU A 436 -10.61 -1.79 12.73
N HIS A 437 -11.91 -1.97 12.46
CA HIS A 437 -12.84 -0.85 12.35
C HIS A 437 -12.99 -0.07 13.67
N GLU A 438 -12.99 -0.75 14.81
CA GLU A 438 -13.05 -0.10 16.13
C GLU A 438 -11.73 0.62 16.47
N PHE A 439 -10.57 0.13 16.02
CA PHE A 439 -9.30 0.89 16.14
C PHE A 439 -9.35 2.23 15.41
N GLU A 440 -9.99 2.29 14.23
CA GLU A 440 -10.16 3.56 13.51
C GLU A 440 -11.05 4.55 14.27
N LYS A 441 -12.06 4.05 15.01
CA LYS A 441 -12.86 4.90 15.89
C LYS A 441 -12.03 5.44 17.06
N LEU A 442 -11.19 4.60 17.70
CA LEU A 442 -10.26 5.05 18.74
C LEU A 442 -9.30 6.13 18.22
N ASN A 443 -8.73 5.97 17.02
CA ASN A 443 -7.88 7.00 16.42
C ASN A 443 -8.59 8.34 16.25
N LYS A 444 -9.85 8.31 15.78
CA LYS A 444 -10.66 9.52 15.61
C LYS A 444 -10.95 10.19 16.94
N LEU A 445 -11.23 9.42 17.99
CA LEU A 445 -11.45 9.95 19.34
C LEU A 445 -10.18 10.54 19.94
N LEU A 446 -9.03 9.89 19.76
CA LEU A 446 -7.74 10.43 20.18
C LEU A 446 -7.49 11.80 19.55
N LYS A 447 -7.71 11.90 18.24
CA LYS A 447 -7.57 13.18 17.52
C LYS A 447 -8.55 14.25 18.02
N LYS A 448 -9.82 13.89 18.22
CA LYS A 448 -10.82 14.82 18.79
C LYS A 448 -10.42 15.33 20.17
N LEU A 449 -9.88 14.46 21.02
CA LEU A 449 -9.41 14.85 22.35
C LEU A 449 -8.16 15.73 22.29
N GLN A 450 -7.25 15.47 21.35
CA GLN A 450 -6.11 16.36 21.06
C GLN A 450 -6.58 17.74 20.59
N ASP A 451 -7.48 17.79 19.60
CA ASP A 451 -8.04 19.04 19.08
C ASP A 451 -8.79 19.82 20.18
N ALA A 452 -9.58 19.12 21.01
CA ALA A 452 -10.28 19.73 22.13
C ALA A 452 -9.34 20.24 23.22
N HIS A 453 -8.25 19.52 23.48
CA HIS A 453 -7.21 19.96 24.39
C HIS A 453 -6.50 21.21 23.86
N GLU A 454 -6.11 21.25 22.58
CA GLU A 454 -5.54 22.44 21.95
C GLU A 454 -6.49 23.64 22.02
N GLU A 455 -7.79 23.44 21.74
CA GLU A 455 -8.80 24.50 21.86
C GLU A 455 -8.84 25.06 23.29
N SER A 456 -8.82 24.18 24.30
CA SER A 456 -8.85 24.56 25.72
C SER A 456 -7.70 25.48 26.13
N ARG A 457 -6.54 25.40 25.48
CA ARG A 457 -5.36 26.24 25.78
C ARG A 457 -5.63 27.73 25.57
N SER A 458 -6.46 28.04 24.57
CA SER A 458 -6.71 29.41 24.12
C SER A 458 -7.94 30.07 24.74
N VAL A 459 -8.81 29.27 25.38
CA VAL A 459 -10.06 29.77 25.97
C VAL A 459 -9.80 30.56 27.24
N THR A 460 -10.49 31.70 27.36
CA THR A 460 -10.43 32.65 28.49
C THR A 460 -11.79 32.84 29.19
N LYS A 461 -12.81 32.09 28.79
CA LYS A 461 -14.19 32.23 29.29
C LYS A 461 -14.67 30.91 29.89
N ALA A 462 -15.13 30.94 31.14
CA ALA A 462 -15.63 29.78 31.85
C ALA A 462 -16.73 29.00 31.08
N ALA A 463 -17.69 29.70 30.45
CA ALA A 463 -18.75 29.07 29.68
C ALA A 463 -18.25 28.28 28.45
N ALA A 464 -17.19 28.75 27.79
CA ALA A 464 -16.59 28.06 26.66
C ALA A 464 -15.75 26.85 27.15
N MET A 465 -15.02 27.02 28.26
CA MET A 465 -14.27 25.92 28.87
C MET A 465 -15.20 24.78 29.32
N LYS A 466 -16.36 25.12 29.87
CA LYS A 466 -17.41 24.17 30.24
C LYS A 466 -17.96 23.37 29.05
N ALA A 467 -18.10 24.00 27.89
CA ALA A 467 -18.52 23.32 26.67
C ALA A 467 -17.44 22.33 26.16
N ILE A 468 -16.17 22.74 26.22
CA ILE A 468 -15.03 21.88 25.86
C ILE A 468 -14.92 20.69 26.82
N LYS A 469 -15.03 20.94 28.13
CA LYS A 469 -15.08 19.91 29.18
C LYS A 469 -16.13 18.85 28.86
N LYS A 470 -17.37 19.26 28.62
CA LYS A 470 -18.47 18.33 28.31
C LYS A 470 -18.21 17.50 27.05
N ARG A 471 -17.55 18.08 26.04
CA ARG A 471 -17.17 17.35 24.82
C ARG A 471 -16.07 16.32 25.09
N MET A 472 -15.03 16.71 25.82
CA MET A 472 -13.95 15.80 26.23
C MET A 472 -14.48 14.64 27.09
N GLU A 473 -15.38 14.92 28.04
CA GLU A 473 -16.03 13.88 28.86
C GLU A 473 -16.76 12.82 28.01
N ASN A 474 -17.55 13.26 27.04
CA ASN A 474 -18.28 12.36 26.14
C ASN A 474 -17.32 11.52 25.28
N ASP A 475 -16.25 12.14 24.75
CA ASP A 475 -15.28 11.46 23.93
C ASP A 475 -14.48 10.43 24.74
N VAL A 476 -14.09 10.74 25.99
CA VAL A 476 -13.40 9.79 26.89
C VAL A 476 -14.32 8.62 27.29
N ASP A 477 -15.61 8.87 27.54
CA ASP A 477 -16.58 7.79 27.82
C ASP A 477 -16.72 6.82 26.64
N GLU A 478 -16.72 7.36 25.41
CA GLU A 478 -16.71 6.56 24.20
C GLU A 478 -15.43 5.73 24.07
N VAL A 479 -14.26 6.33 24.33
CA VAL A 479 -12.96 5.63 24.34
C VAL A 479 -13.00 4.44 25.30
N GLY A 480 -13.46 4.64 26.54
CA GLY A 480 -13.56 3.59 27.53
C GLY A 480 -14.52 2.46 27.13
N ARG A 481 -15.60 2.76 26.40
CA ARG A 481 -16.54 1.75 25.89
C ARG A 481 -15.92 0.92 24.76
N ILE A 482 -15.32 1.59 23.78
CA ILE A 482 -14.69 0.94 22.63
C ILE A 482 -13.48 0.10 23.06
N ALA A 483 -12.65 0.62 23.97
CA ALA A 483 -11.47 -0.11 24.47
C ALA A 483 -11.87 -1.42 25.18
N ARG A 484 -12.92 -1.40 26.02
CA ARG A 484 -13.46 -2.62 26.65
C ARG A 484 -14.01 -3.60 25.62
N PHE A 485 -14.71 -3.10 24.60
CA PHE A 485 -15.24 -3.93 23.51
C PHE A 485 -14.10 -4.61 22.73
N ILE A 486 -13.07 -3.86 22.34
CA ILE A 486 -11.89 -4.40 21.64
C ILE A 486 -11.19 -5.45 22.50
N LYS A 487 -10.92 -5.17 23.78
CA LYS A 487 -10.32 -6.14 24.72
C LYS A 487 -11.12 -7.44 24.76
N ALA A 488 -12.43 -7.35 24.98
CA ALA A 488 -13.31 -8.52 25.03
C ALA A 488 -13.28 -9.32 23.71
N LYS A 489 -13.26 -8.65 22.56
CA LYS A 489 -13.18 -9.29 21.25
C LYS A 489 -11.83 -9.97 20.99
N ILE A 490 -10.73 -9.39 21.45
CA ILE A 490 -9.41 -10.02 21.32
C ILE A 490 -9.32 -11.26 22.24
N GLU A 491 -9.83 -11.19 23.47
CA GLU A 491 -9.90 -12.34 24.38
C GLU A 491 -10.81 -13.46 23.84
N GLU A 492 -11.90 -13.10 23.17
CA GLU A 492 -12.77 -14.04 22.45
C GLU A 492 -11.99 -14.75 21.33
N LEU A 493 -11.20 -14.01 20.54
CA LEU A 493 -10.34 -14.59 19.50
C LEU A 493 -9.29 -15.54 20.08
N ASP A 494 -8.67 -15.22 21.22
CA ASP A 494 -7.72 -16.11 21.89
C ASP A 494 -8.37 -17.44 22.30
N LYS A 495 -9.56 -17.38 22.92
CA LYS A 495 -10.33 -18.58 23.29
C LYS A 495 -10.70 -19.41 22.07
N GLU A 496 -11.14 -18.75 20.99
CA GLU A 496 -11.45 -19.41 19.72
C GLU A 496 -10.23 -20.05 19.09
N ASN A 497 -9.05 -19.42 19.17
CA ASN A 497 -7.81 -20.00 18.65
C ASN A 497 -7.46 -21.30 19.39
N LEU A 498 -7.59 -21.32 20.72
CA LEU A 498 -7.38 -22.52 21.53
C LEU A 498 -8.39 -23.63 21.17
N ALA A 499 -9.68 -23.29 21.04
CA ALA A 499 -10.70 -24.24 20.64
C ALA A 499 -10.47 -24.76 19.21
N ASN A 500 -9.96 -23.91 18.32
CA ASN A 500 -9.68 -24.25 16.93
C ASN A 500 -8.60 -25.33 16.79
N ARG A 501 -7.65 -25.39 17.73
CA ARG A 501 -6.59 -26.41 17.74
C ARG A 501 -7.11 -27.84 17.85
N GLN A 502 -8.33 -28.02 18.35
CA GLN A 502 -8.97 -29.33 18.46
C GLN A 502 -9.64 -29.79 17.15
N LYS A 503 -9.68 -28.94 16.10
CA LYS A 503 -10.30 -29.27 14.81
C LYS A 503 -9.29 -29.95 13.86
N PRO A 504 -9.73 -30.90 13.02
CA PRO A 504 -8.87 -31.53 12.01
C PRO A 504 -8.18 -30.49 11.11
N GLY A 505 -6.85 -30.62 10.92
CA GLY A 505 -6.06 -29.69 10.10
C GLY A 505 -5.76 -28.32 10.74
N CYS A 506 -6.21 -28.08 11.99
CA CYS A 506 -6.05 -26.81 12.70
C CYS A 506 -5.18 -26.92 13.96
N GLY A 507 -4.50 -28.06 14.17
CA GLY A 507 -3.67 -28.33 15.35
C GLY A 507 -2.56 -27.30 15.57
N GLN A 508 -1.96 -27.32 16.77
CA GLN A 508 -0.88 -26.40 17.13
C GLN A 508 0.27 -26.46 16.11
N GLY A 509 0.72 -25.29 15.64
CA GLY A 509 1.79 -25.19 14.65
C GLY A 509 1.36 -25.41 13.20
N THR A 510 0.07 -25.66 12.91
CA THR A 510 -0.45 -25.67 11.54
C THR A 510 -0.45 -24.27 10.91
N GLY A 511 -0.55 -24.16 9.58
CA GLY A 511 -0.66 -22.87 8.90
C GLY A 511 -1.86 -22.03 9.36
N VAL A 512 -2.98 -22.68 9.64
CA VAL A 512 -4.19 -22.03 10.20
C VAL A 512 -3.95 -21.53 11.62
N ASP A 513 -3.36 -22.36 12.50
CA ASP A 513 -3.04 -21.97 13.88
C ASP A 513 -2.03 -20.82 13.93
N ARG A 514 -0.98 -20.85 13.10
CA ARG A 514 0.02 -19.78 13.01
C ARG A 514 -0.60 -18.46 12.52
N SER A 515 -1.39 -18.50 11.44
CA SER A 515 -2.06 -17.31 10.92
C SER A 515 -2.98 -16.70 11.96
N ARG A 516 -3.84 -17.51 12.59
CA ARG A 516 -4.75 -17.02 13.64
C ARG A 516 -4.02 -16.46 14.85
N THR A 517 -2.99 -17.15 15.32
CA THR A 517 -2.17 -16.72 16.47
C THR A 517 -1.41 -15.44 16.18
N SER A 518 -0.75 -15.35 15.02
CA SER A 518 0.02 -14.16 14.60
C SER A 518 -0.88 -12.94 14.40
N THR A 519 -2.02 -13.11 13.73
CA THR A 519 -2.99 -12.02 13.53
C THR A 519 -3.57 -11.55 14.86
N THR A 520 -3.93 -12.47 15.76
CA THR A 520 -4.46 -12.09 17.09
C THR A 520 -3.40 -11.35 17.91
N LEU A 521 -2.14 -11.79 17.89
CA LEU A 521 -1.03 -11.08 18.53
C LEU A 521 -0.79 -9.68 17.93
N SER A 522 -0.92 -9.54 16.60
CA SER A 522 -0.84 -8.24 15.94
C SER A 522 -1.95 -7.28 16.43
N LEU A 523 -3.18 -7.77 16.57
CA LEU A 523 -4.28 -6.98 17.16
C LEU A 523 -3.97 -6.57 18.61
N LYS A 524 -3.39 -7.47 19.42
CA LYS A 524 -2.97 -7.14 20.78
C LYS A 524 -1.92 -6.01 20.82
N LYS A 525 -0.91 -6.09 19.95
CA LYS A 525 0.14 -5.05 19.83
C LYS A 525 -0.45 -3.72 19.37
N LYS A 526 -1.30 -3.73 18.35
CA LYS A 526 -2.03 -2.53 17.89
C LYS A 526 -2.86 -1.93 19.02
N PHE A 527 -3.60 -2.74 19.78
CA PHE A 527 -4.38 -2.23 20.92
C PHE A 527 -3.48 -1.57 21.98
N LYS A 528 -2.34 -2.19 22.31
CA LYS A 528 -1.32 -1.60 23.20
C LYS A 528 -0.87 -0.23 22.70
N GLU A 529 -0.46 -0.12 21.44
CA GLU A 529 -0.04 1.15 20.84
C GLU A 529 -1.14 2.23 20.89
N LYS A 530 -2.38 1.86 20.58
CA LYS A 530 -3.52 2.80 20.60
C LYS A 530 -3.79 3.32 22.00
N VAL A 531 -3.75 2.46 23.00
CA VAL A 531 -3.97 2.85 24.40
C VAL A 531 -2.82 3.72 24.91
N THR A 532 -1.57 3.43 24.53
CA THR A 532 -0.41 4.29 24.86
C THR A 532 -0.58 5.72 24.33
N GLY A 533 -1.19 5.91 23.16
CA GLY A 533 -1.49 7.26 22.64
C GLY A 533 -2.38 8.09 23.57
N PHE A 534 -3.37 7.47 24.23
CA PHE A 534 -4.20 8.16 25.22
C PHE A 534 -3.46 8.43 26.54
N GLN A 535 -2.49 7.58 26.92
CA GLN A 535 -1.61 7.84 28.08
C GLN A 535 -0.72 9.06 27.84
N SER A 536 -0.09 9.15 26.66
CA SER A 536 0.69 10.33 26.29
C SER A 536 -0.15 11.60 26.22
N LEU A 537 -1.40 11.51 25.74
CA LEU A 537 -2.31 12.65 25.79
C LEU A 537 -2.65 13.07 27.23
N ARG A 538 -2.89 12.12 28.14
CA ARG A 538 -3.13 12.41 29.56
C ARG A 538 -1.96 13.15 30.18
N GLU A 539 -0.74 12.67 29.94
CA GLU A 539 0.50 13.31 30.44
C GLU A 539 0.64 14.74 29.90
N SER A 540 0.36 14.93 28.61
CA SER A 540 0.34 16.27 27.99
C SER A 540 -0.70 17.20 28.63
N ILE A 541 -1.92 16.71 28.86
CA ILE A 541 -3.00 17.49 29.49
C ILE A 541 -2.58 17.94 30.88
N HIS A 542 -1.99 17.05 31.67
CA HIS A 542 -1.56 17.34 33.04
C HIS A 542 -0.41 18.38 33.06
N GLN A 543 0.62 18.19 32.22
CA GLN A 543 1.75 19.12 32.13
C GLN A 543 1.31 20.51 31.66
N GLU A 544 0.45 20.58 30.64
CA GLU A 544 -0.01 21.86 30.11
C GLU A 544 -0.99 22.57 31.05
N TYR A 545 -1.78 21.83 31.84
CA TYR A 545 -2.62 22.42 32.88
C TYR A 545 -1.78 23.19 33.90
N ARG A 546 -0.66 22.61 34.36
CA ARG A 546 0.30 23.28 35.25
C ARG A 546 0.79 24.60 34.68
N GLU A 547 1.21 24.62 33.41
CA GLU A 547 1.68 25.83 32.74
C GLU A 547 0.58 26.90 32.57
N VAL A 548 -0.68 26.50 32.36
CA VAL A 548 -1.80 27.43 32.26
C VAL A 548 -2.10 28.06 33.62
N VAL A 549 -2.17 27.25 34.69
CA VAL A 549 -2.41 27.74 36.05
C VAL A 549 -1.31 28.73 36.44
N GLU A 550 -0.04 28.40 36.22
CA GLU A 550 1.09 29.29 36.52
C GLU A 550 0.97 30.65 35.80
N ARG A 551 0.63 30.64 34.49
CA ARG A 551 0.43 31.87 33.71
C ARG A 551 -0.74 32.70 34.21
N ARG A 552 -1.84 32.08 34.63
CA ARG A 552 -3.04 32.77 35.11
C ARG A 552 -2.82 33.36 36.50
N VAL A 553 -2.15 32.63 37.38
CA VAL A 553 -1.72 33.12 38.70
C VAL A 553 -0.85 34.37 38.54
N PHE A 554 0.12 34.34 37.64
CA PHE A 554 0.95 35.52 37.34
C PHE A 554 0.13 36.70 36.79
N THR A 555 -0.81 36.44 35.87
CA THR A 555 -1.64 37.48 35.25
C THR A 555 -2.49 38.24 36.28
N VAL A 556 -3.02 37.53 37.28
CA VAL A 556 -3.94 38.12 38.27
C VAL A 556 -3.22 38.65 39.51
N THR A 557 -2.11 38.04 39.94
CA THR A 557 -1.37 38.47 41.14
C THR A 557 -0.21 39.42 40.84
N GLY A 558 0.26 39.48 39.59
CA GLY A 558 1.45 40.24 39.19
C GLY A 558 2.78 39.64 39.66
N THR A 559 2.76 38.52 40.39
CA THR A 559 3.94 37.84 40.93
C THR A 559 3.93 36.36 40.54
N ARG A 560 5.12 35.79 40.30
CA ARG A 560 5.25 34.36 40.04
C ARG A 560 5.16 33.61 41.38
N ALA A 561 4.20 32.69 41.50
CA ALA A 561 4.07 31.83 42.68
C ALA A 561 5.20 30.79 42.72
N ASP A 562 5.52 30.28 43.92
CA ASP A 562 6.45 29.15 44.08
C ASP A 562 5.78 27.83 43.66
N GLU A 563 6.61 26.80 43.45
CA GLU A 563 6.13 25.49 42.98
C GLU A 563 5.12 24.85 43.95
N GLU A 564 5.33 24.99 45.27
CA GLU A 564 4.45 24.45 46.30
C GLU A 564 3.04 25.05 46.22
N THR A 565 2.93 26.36 45.97
CA THR A 565 1.64 27.04 45.80
C THR A 565 0.92 26.59 44.52
N ILE A 566 1.66 26.40 43.42
CA ILE A 566 1.08 25.91 42.15
C ILE A 566 0.59 24.47 42.28
N ASP A 567 1.35 23.62 42.96
CA ASP A 567 0.98 22.22 43.16
C ASP A 567 -0.24 22.11 44.10
N GLN A 568 -0.32 22.91 45.18
CA GLN A 568 -1.52 23.00 46.02
C GLN A 568 -2.77 23.46 45.25
N LEU A 569 -2.62 24.42 44.32
CA LEU A 569 -3.71 24.87 43.45
C LEU A 569 -4.19 23.76 42.49
N ILE A 570 -3.25 22.98 41.96
CA ILE A 570 -3.53 21.87 41.05
C ILE A 570 -4.19 20.72 41.79
N GLU A 571 -3.81 20.45 43.03
CA GLU A 571 -4.36 19.34 43.84
C GLU A 571 -5.71 19.67 44.47
N THR A 572 -5.86 20.87 45.03
CA THR A 572 -7.05 21.22 45.83
C THR A 572 -8.13 21.96 45.05
N GLY A 573 -7.78 22.56 43.90
CA GLY A 573 -8.63 23.49 43.17
C GLY A 573 -8.97 24.78 43.94
N ASN A 574 -8.50 24.94 45.18
CA ASN A 574 -8.91 26.00 46.09
C ASN A 574 -8.15 27.29 45.82
N SER A 575 -8.61 28.02 44.82
CA SER A 575 -8.02 29.27 44.35
C SER A 575 -8.40 30.49 45.20
N GLU A 576 -9.44 30.39 46.03
CA GLU A 576 -10.07 31.53 46.70
C GLU A 576 -9.13 32.23 47.70
N GLN A 577 -8.26 31.49 48.38
CA GLN A 577 -7.31 32.03 49.37
C GLN A 577 -6.17 32.84 48.74
N ILE A 578 -5.68 32.42 47.57
CA ILE A 578 -4.54 33.04 46.88
C ILE A 578 -4.96 34.36 46.19
N TYR A 579 -6.19 34.42 45.70
CA TYR A 579 -6.71 35.60 45.02
C TYR A 579 -7.37 36.62 45.95
N GLN A 580 -7.47 36.39 47.28
CA GLN A 580 -8.05 37.37 48.22
C GLN A 580 -7.38 38.75 48.13
N LYS A 581 -6.07 38.80 47.93
CA LYS A 581 -5.30 40.04 47.79
C LYS A 581 -5.55 40.74 46.46
N ALA A 582 -5.62 39.98 45.36
CA ALA A 582 -5.94 40.50 44.02
C ALA A 582 -7.39 41.01 43.91
N ILE A 583 -8.34 40.37 44.62
CA ILE A 583 -9.74 40.79 44.70
C ILE A 583 -9.89 42.18 45.36
N GLN A 584 -8.99 42.56 46.28
CA GLN A 584 -8.99 43.86 46.93
C GLN A 584 -8.39 44.98 46.06
N GLU A 585 -7.48 44.65 45.13
CA GLU A 585 -6.67 45.64 44.39
C GLU A 585 -7.09 45.87 42.92
N GLN A 586 -7.57 44.87 42.18
CA GLN A 586 -7.77 44.95 40.71
C GLN A 586 -9.23 44.98 40.22
N GLY A 587 -10.21 44.96 41.13
CA GLY A 587 -11.63 45.02 40.80
C GLY A 587 -12.29 43.64 40.70
N ARG A 588 -13.43 43.51 41.39
CA ARG A 588 -14.08 42.22 41.73
C ARG A 588 -14.53 41.38 40.53
N GLY A 589 -14.80 41.98 39.37
CA GLY A 589 -15.37 41.30 38.19
C GLY A 589 -14.38 40.40 37.43
N GLN A 590 -13.22 40.94 37.01
CA GLN A 590 -12.24 40.20 36.20
C GLN A 590 -11.56 39.05 36.96
N VAL A 591 -11.37 39.22 38.27
CA VAL A 591 -10.77 38.19 39.13
C VAL A 591 -11.74 37.03 39.33
N ILE A 592 -13.04 37.29 39.51
CA ILE A 592 -14.07 36.24 39.66
C ILE A 592 -14.22 35.43 38.36
N ASP A 593 -14.23 36.08 37.19
CA ASP A 593 -14.34 35.38 35.90
C ASP A 593 -13.12 34.48 35.63
N THR A 594 -11.92 34.94 36.00
CA THR A 594 -10.69 34.15 35.87
C THR A 594 -10.67 32.98 36.85
N LEU A 595 -11.15 33.18 38.07
CA LEU A 595 -11.31 32.13 39.08
C LEU A 595 -12.26 31.03 38.59
N ALA A 596 -13.41 31.43 38.03
CA ALA A 596 -14.39 30.51 37.47
C ALA A 596 -13.85 29.72 36.27
N GLU A 597 -13.02 30.35 35.42
CA GLU A 597 -12.34 29.65 34.33
C GLU A 597 -11.32 28.62 34.85
N ILE A 598 -10.50 28.99 35.82
CA ILE A 598 -9.50 28.09 36.43
C ILE A 598 -10.21 26.90 37.08
N GLN A 599 -11.30 27.13 37.81
CA GLN A 599 -12.09 26.06 38.43
C GLN A 599 -12.69 25.09 37.39
N GLU A 600 -13.32 25.61 36.33
CA GLU A 600 -13.88 24.75 35.28
C GLU A 600 -12.79 23.96 34.54
N ARG A 601 -11.58 24.52 34.41
CA ARG A 601 -10.42 23.84 33.81
C ARG A 601 -9.86 22.75 34.73
N HIS A 602 -9.72 23.04 36.02
CA HIS A 602 -9.32 22.06 37.04
C HIS A 602 -10.25 20.84 37.02
N ASP A 603 -11.55 21.08 37.12
CA ASP A 603 -12.54 20.00 37.12
C ASP A 603 -12.50 19.18 35.81
N ALA A 604 -12.24 19.83 34.67
CA ALA A 604 -12.11 19.14 33.39
C ALA A 604 -10.90 18.20 33.35
N VAL A 605 -9.75 18.66 33.86
CA VAL A 605 -8.50 17.89 33.88
C VAL A 605 -8.64 16.70 34.82
N ILE A 606 -9.12 16.90 36.04
CA ILE A 606 -9.32 15.82 37.02
C ILE A 606 -10.27 14.75 36.49
N GLU A 607 -11.37 15.15 35.85
CA GLU A 607 -12.35 14.21 35.31
C GLU A 607 -11.79 13.39 34.14
N VAL A 608 -11.07 14.05 33.22
CA VAL A 608 -10.41 13.39 32.09
C VAL A 608 -9.30 12.46 32.59
N GLU A 609 -8.51 12.90 33.56
CA GLU A 609 -7.42 12.11 34.16
C GLU A 609 -7.96 10.86 34.86
N ARG A 610 -9.02 11.00 35.67
CA ARG A 610 -9.71 9.88 36.32
C ARG A 610 -10.21 8.85 35.31
N LYS A 611 -10.91 9.28 34.26
CA LYS A 611 -11.44 8.35 33.26
C LYS A 611 -10.36 7.72 32.38
N LEU A 612 -9.24 8.41 32.14
CA LEU A 612 -8.09 7.84 31.43
C LEU A 612 -7.25 6.90 32.32
N LEU A 613 -7.28 7.06 33.65
CA LEU A 613 -6.71 6.09 34.60
C LEU A 613 -7.46 4.74 34.55
N ASP A 614 -8.78 4.74 34.38
CA ASP A 614 -9.53 3.49 34.17
C ASP A 614 -9.06 2.74 32.90
N LEU A 615 -8.70 3.48 31.84
CA LEU A 615 -8.11 2.92 30.62
C LEU A 615 -6.74 2.28 30.90
N GLN A 616 -5.95 2.88 31.81
CA GLN A 616 -4.66 2.34 32.24
C GLN A 616 -4.82 1.01 32.98
N GLN A 617 -5.85 0.84 33.81
CA GLN A 617 -6.10 -0.43 34.48
C GLN A 617 -6.42 -1.55 33.46
N ILE A 618 -7.30 -1.25 32.49
CA ILE A 618 -7.63 -2.18 31.39
C ILE A 618 -6.37 -2.61 30.63
N PHE A 619 -5.43 -1.68 30.45
CA PHE A 619 -4.15 -1.89 29.77
C PHE A 619 -3.16 -2.73 30.57
N THR A 620 -2.96 -2.45 31.85
CA THR A 620 -2.03 -3.22 32.70
C THR A 620 -2.41 -4.69 32.73
N ASP A 621 -3.70 -4.99 32.88
CA ASP A 621 -4.22 -6.36 32.81
C ASP A 621 -3.91 -7.04 31.47
N PHE A 622 -3.96 -6.26 30.38
CA PHE A 622 -3.76 -6.77 29.03
C PHE A 622 -2.27 -6.89 28.66
N ALA A 623 -1.41 -6.00 29.16
CA ALA A 623 0.03 -6.01 28.92
C ALA A 623 0.69 -7.26 29.49
N ILE A 624 0.25 -7.71 30.68
CA ILE A 624 0.68 -8.98 31.29
C ILE A 624 0.38 -10.18 30.38
N LEU A 625 -0.77 -10.17 29.69
CA LEU A 625 -1.18 -11.21 28.74
C LEU A 625 -0.41 -11.16 27.40
N VAL A 626 0.09 -9.99 27.00
CA VAL A 626 0.88 -9.80 25.78
C VAL A 626 2.33 -10.21 26.00
N ASP A 627 2.94 -9.78 27.10
CA ASP A 627 4.36 -10.01 27.36
C ASP A 627 4.64 -11.49 27.69
N SER A 628 3.72 -12.18 28.37
CA SER A 628 3.80 -13.64 28.61
C SER A 628 3.70 -14.51 27.34
N GLN A 629 3.02 -14.04 26.29
CA GLN A 629 2.94 -14.73 24.99
C GLN A 629 4.05 -14.30 24.01
N GLY A 630 4.64 -13.12 24.20
CA GLY A 630 5.76 -12.62 23.39
C GLY A 630 7.05 -13.42 23.58
N GLU A 631 7.37 -13.80 24.83
CA GLU A 631 8.59 -14.57 25.15
C GLU A 631 8.64 -15.96 24.48
N ILE A 632 7.49 -16.61 24.31
CA ILE A 632 7.41 -17.95 23.70
C ILE A 632 7.63 -17.91 22.17
N LEU A 633 7.35 -16.77 21.53
CA LEU A 633 7.51 -16.56 20.09
C LEU A 633 8.87 -15.95 19.70
N ASP A 634 9.48 -15.17 20.60
CA ASP A 634 10.81 -14.56 20.38
C ASP A 634 11.98 -15.52 20.62
N ASN A 635 11.70 -16.75 21.08
CA ASN A 635 12.71 -17.76 21.36
C ASN A 635 13.18 -18.45 20.06
N ILE A 636 13.98 -17.71 19.28
CA ILE A 636 14.62 -18.14 18.03
C ILE A 636 15.37 -19.46 18.21
N GLU A 637 15.96 -19.69 19.38
CA GLU A 637 16.76 -20.89 19.67
C GLU A 637 15.90 -22.17 19.67
N ALA A 638 14.69 -22.11 20.23
CA ALA A 638 13.74 -23.23 20.21
C ALA A 638 13.22 -23.52 18.79
N GLN A 639 12.96 -22.47 18.00
CA GLN A 639 12.49 -22.60 16.62
C GLN A 639 13.60 -23.10 15.68
N VAL A 640 14.84 -22.65 15.88
CA VAL A 640 16.02 -23.14 15.14
C VAL A 640 16.31 -24.60 15.47
N SER A 641 16.23 -24.99 16.75
CA SER A 641 16.39 -26.40 17.16
C SER A 641 15.32 -27.29 16.51
N SER A 642 14.05 -26.89 16.55
CA SER A 642 12.96 -27.64 15.91
C SER A 642 13.10 -27.71 14.40
N ALA A 643 13.61 -26.67 13.75
CA ALA A 643 13.86 -26.66 12.31
C ALA A 643 15.01 -27.61 11.91
N VAL A 644 16.07 -27.69 12.73
CA VAL A 644 17.15 -28.68 12.54
C VAL A 644 16.59 -30.10 12.60
N ASP A 645 15.74 -30.39 13.60
CA ASP A 645 15.11 -31.71 13.74
C ASP A 645 14.19 -32.06 12.54
N HIS A 646 13.43 -31.07 12.04
CA HIS A 646 12.57 -31.24 10.88
C HIS A 646 13.35 -31.43 9.57
N VAL A 647 14.45 -30.70 9.37
CA VAL A 647 15.34 -30.87 8.20
C VAL A 647 16.02 -32.22 8.23
N GLU A 648 16.45 -32.70 9.40
CA GLU A 648 17.07 -34.02 9.54
C GLU A 648 16.06 -35.15 9.26
N SER A 649 14.83 -35.03 9.76
CA SER A 649 13.71 -35.94 9.47
C SER A 649 13.32 -35.93 7.98
N GLY A 650 13.30 -34.74 7.36
CA GLY A 650 13.07 -34.56 5.93
C GLY A 650 14.13 -35.26 5.07
N ASN A 651 15.40 -35.13 5.43
CA ASN A 651 16.50 -35.83 4.76
C ASN A 651 16.38 -37.36 4.87
N LYS A 652 16.05 -37.89 6.06
CA LYS A 652 15.80 -39.33 6.25
C LYS A 652 14.65 -39.82 5.39
N THR A 653 13.60 -39.02 5.24
CA THR A 653 12.44 -39.33 4.39
C THR A 653 12.82 -39.32 2.90
N LEU A 654 13.60 -38.34 2.45
CA LEU A 654 14.10 -38.25 1.08
C LEU A 654 15.01 -39.44 0.72
N GLU A 655 15.88 -39.89 1.63
CA GLU A 655 16.66 -41.11 1.42
C GLU A 655 15.77 -42.36 1.27
N LYS A 656 14.72 -42.45 2.09
CA LYS A 656 13.75 -43.55 2.04
C LYS A 656 12.99 -43.54 0.71
N VAL A 657 12.56 -42.37 0.23
CA VAL A 657 11.91 -42.18 -1.07
C VAL A 657 12.86 -42.55 -2.22
N LYS A 658 14.14 -42.16 -2.16
CA LYS A 658 15.15 -42.51 -3.18
C LYS A 658 15.38 -44.02 -3.26
N LYS A 659 15.38 -44.73 -2.12
CA LYS A 659 15.44 -46.20 -2.06
C LYS A 659 14.19 -46.85 -2.68
N LEU A 660 12.99 -46.34 -2.37
CA LEU A 660 11.73 -46.83 -2.95
C LEU A 660 11.67 -46.59 -4.46
N GLN A 661 12.11 -45.42 -4.94
CA GLN A 661 12.16 -45.09 -6.36
C GLN A 661 13.12 -46.01 -7.14
N LYS A 662 14.31 -46.32 -6.58
CA LYS A 662 15.23 -47.31 -7.17
C LYS A 662 14.61 -48.71 -7.24
N LYS A 663 13.84 -49.10 -6.21
CA LYS A 663 13.17 -50.41 -6.17
C LYS A 663 12.01 -50.48 -7.19
N SER A 664 11.24 -49.41 -7.33
CA SER A 664 10.16 -49.28 -8.33
C SER A 664 10.70 -49.37 -9.77
N ARG A 665 11.80 -48.67 -10.09
CA ARG A 665 12.45 -48.76 -11.41
C ARG A 665 12.89 -50.18 -11.76
N LYS A 666 13.43 -50.93 -10.79
CA LYS A 666 13.79 -52.35 -10.99
C LYS A 666 12.57 -53.21 -11.34
N TRP A 667 11.45 -53.00 -10.64
CA TRP A 667 10.21 -53.72 -10.93
C TRP A 667 9.63 -53.36 -12.30
N ILE A 668 9.67 -52.09 -12.70
CA ILE A 668 9.24 -51.65 -14.03
C ILE A 668 10.08 -52.32 -15.13
N CYS A 669 11.41 -52.38 -14.98
CA CYS A 669 12.28 -53.09 -15.93
C CYS A 669 11.98 -54.59 -16.01
N ILE A 670 11.71 -55.24 -14.87
CA ILE A 670 11.32 -56.65 -14.82
C ILE A 670 9.98 -56.86 -15.55
N SER A 671 8.99 -55.99 -15.32
CA SER A 671 7.69 -56.05 -16.00
C SER A 671 7.82 -55.86 -17.52
N ILE A 672 8.69 -54.96 -17.98
CA ILE A 672 8.96 -54.75 -19.41
C ILE A 672 9.64 -55.99 -20.02
N MET A 673 10.60 -56.61 -19.33
CA MET A 673 11.25 -57.84 -19.79
C MET A 673 10.26 -59.00 -19.91
N ILE A 674 9.34 -59.14 -18.95
CA ILE A 674 8.28 -60.16 -19.01
C ILE A 674 7.33 -59.89 -20.18
N LEU A 675 6.94 -58.63 -20.41
CA LEU A 675 6.07 -58.26 -21.52
C LEU A 675 6.72 -58.58 -22.88
N LEU A 676 8.01 -58.27 -23.04
CA LEU A 676 8.76 -58.61 -24.25
C LEU A 676 8.87 -60.11 -24.47
N LEU A 677 9.04 -60.89 -23.39
CA LEU A 677 9.06 -62.36 -23.46
C LEU A 677 7.70 -62.91 -23.92
N VAL A 678 6.59 -62.37 -23.40
CA VAL A 678 5.24 -62.75 -23.80
C VAL A 678 4.99 -62.42 -25.27
N ILE A 679 5.42 -61.25 -25.74
CA ILE A 679 5.32 -60.84 -27.15
C ILE A 679 6.13 -61.77 -28.05
N ALA A 680 7.35 -62.15 -27.65
CA ALA A 680 8.18 -63.08 -28.40
C ALA A 680 7.55 -64.48 -28.50
N ILE A 681 6.96 -64.99 -27.40
CA ILE A 681 6.25 -66.28 -27.40
C ILE A 681 5.02 -66.21 -28.32
N ALA A 682 4.24 -65.13 -28.25
CA ALA A 682 3.10 -64.92 -29.14
C ALA A 682 3.51 -64.89 -30.62
N LEU A 683 4.60 -64.19 -30.95
CA LEU A 683 5.18 -64.17 -32.29
C LEU A 683 5.60 -65.56 -32.78
N VAL A 684 6.23 -66.37 -31.93
CA VAL A 684 6.61 -67.75 -32.28
C VAL A 684 5.39 -68.63 -32.51
N VAL A 685 4.33 -68.46 -31.72
CA VAL A 685 3.05 -69.19 -31.89
C VAL A 685 2.38 -68.81 -33.21
N VAL A 686 2.32 -67.51 -33.53
CA VAL A 686 1.77 -67.01 -34.80
C VAL A 686 2.59 -67.53 -35.98
N LEU A 687 3.93 -67.44 -35.92
CA LEU A 687 4.83 -67.90 -36.99
C LEU A 687 4.81 -69.42 -37.19
N LYS A 688 4.56 -70.21 -36.13
CA LYS A 688 4.34 -71.67 -36.24
C LYS A 688 2.94 -71.99 -36.76
N GLY A 689 1.93 -71.21 -36.38
CA GLY A 689 0.56 -71.34 -36.88
C GLY A 689 0.45 -71.06 -38.37
N THR A 690 1.14 -70.04 -38.88
CA THR A 690 1.19 -69.74 -40.32
C THR A 690 1.90 -70.83 -41.12
N LYS A 691 2.97 -71.45 -40.57
CA LYS A 691 3.64 -72.58 -41.24
C LYS A 691 2.81 -73.86 -41.31
N LEU A 692 1.85 -74.06 -40.41
CA LEU A 692 0.92 -75.20 -40.49
C LEU A 692 -0.18 -74.98 -41.53
N LEU A 693 -0.60 -73.73 -41.72
CA LEU A 693 -1.61 -73.32 -42.72
C LEU A 693 -1.06 -73.31 -44.15
N ASP A 694 0.25 -73.14 -44.35
CA ASP A 694 0.90 -73.28 -45.67
C ASP A 694 1.17 -74.76 -46.06
N SER A 695 0.88 -75.71 -45.16
CA SER A 695 1.10 -77.16 -45.36
C SER A 695 -0.18 -78.03 -45.39
N LEU A 696 -1.34 -77.38 -45.36
CA LEU A 696 -2.68 -77.94 -45.59
C LEU A 696 -3.24 -77.33 -46.88
#